data_AF-A0A1G6VNJ4-F1
#
_entry.id   AF-A0A1G6VNJ4-F1
#
_cell.length_a   1.000
_cell.length_b   1.000
_cell.length_c   1.000
_cell.angle_alpha   90.00
_cell.angle_beta   90.00
_cell.angle_gamma   90.00
#
_symmetry.space_group_name_H-M   'P 1'
#
loop_
_entity.id
_entity.type
_entity.pdbx_description
1 polymer ?
#
loop_
_entity_poly.entity_id
_entity_poly.type
_entity_poly.pdbx_seq_one_letter_code
_entity_poly.pdbx_strand_id
1 'polypeptide(L)'
;MGANSEREVDFSPDLPDEYQRRFDALTDELIEFQESLDREVAIRDEIRSIENEMEDEVTDGQIRYLAALEVLLDLIEINYDIRKNSELHVVRPDPDRYKDDPEKFKEQERTILQKERRAQFKEESVRKFVRRMERDTRRNTNGGRSVLELITDGEQLYQDLAPLQDQSQEEVAKDLEDIVQPYIQKVEKGKKCQHSELDLMDIWRYFRYTWLTPYNTVPGRNINFLIRNAAKPNDPVMGIATLASPMMNLSVRDNYIGWTIDAVENKLQRKKRVHEYEEQLPEEKRTPDKKTRTVTNTEWLETEEEYEERVSEFCSDIREALESSIKDAISNIRYDDFAVEHPELSEESFVNPDEQVIEILEEIEEEAEQTIDEGEDENPEKIESWEKRSETALFRKKRARALQKLLRDRKYFQEHSDEDDVEFVRTGLNTDSGRRAIKTALKEVKKERVGASMMNIMVCGAIPPYNRILGGKLVAMALTGPKVINIYQDKYGDYQSEIASSMKGEAVSKPNELVFLDTTGLFEIGSAQYDRIRIPTENGQIEYDQIGYTEGYGSIQFGPETRKRLSQVTQLEEGRKVVRGRFGEGVSPRIRKIRRGLKNCGLETDLLKHESRRIVYGIDIAKNSQNYLLGIDDDPEYYWGLEDPEEDQESIYQHWIDRWASMRTQKQEVLENIRGFDKQEFKLSSEIDFDKRQASLSEFIISNS
;
A
#
# COMPACT_ATOMS: atom_id res chain seq x y z
N MET A 1 20.39 -17.55 24.27
CA MET A 1 20.86 -16.56 23.28
C MET A 1 20.17 -16.84 21.95
N GLY A 2 18.85 -16.71 21.89
CA GLY A 2 18.04 -17.06 20.73
C GLY A 2 16.73 -16.27 20.77
N ALA A 3 16.23 -15.87 19.60
CA ALA A 3 15.10 -14.95 19.33
C ALA A 3 15.33 -13.44 19.56
N ASN A 4 16.10 -13.00 20.56
CA ASN A 4 16.29 -11.55 20.80
C ASN A 4 17.35 -10.87 19.91
N SER A 5 18.38 -11.59 19.44
CA SER A 5 19.45 -11.01 18.62
C SER A 5 19.01 -10.62 17.21
N GLU A 6 17.94 -11.22 16.69
CA GLU A 6 17.41 -10.91 15.34
C GLU A 6 16.54 -9.64 15.32
N ARG A 7 16.14 -9.12 16.50
CA ARG A 7 15.33 -7.91 16.66
C ARG A 7 16.12 -6.68 17.10
N GLU A 8 17.34 -6.91 17.58
CA GLU A 8 18.29 -5.85 17.93
C GLU A 8 18.80 -5.19 16.64
N VAL A 9 18.77 -3.86 16.63
CA VAL A 9 19.31 -3.02 15.56
C VAL A 9 20.29 -2.06 16.23
N ASP A 10 21.47 -1.93 15.63
CA ASP A 10 22.47 -0.97 16.11
C ASP A 10 21.97 0.47 15.97
N PHE A 11 22.25 1.28 16.99
CA PHE A 11 21.88 2.70 17.04
C PHE A 11 23.11 3.52 17.42
N SER A 12 23.98 3.70 16.43
CA SER A 12 25.25 4.42 16.57
C SER A 12 25.27 5.63 15.64
N PRO A 13 24.68 6.77 16.04
CA PRO A 13 24.64 7.96 15.20
C PRO A 13 26.05 8.56 15.00
N ASP A 14 26.31 9.07 13.80
CA ASP A 14 27.56 9.78 13.48
C ASP A 14 27.49 11.23 14.00
N LEU A 15 28.10 11.45 15.17
CA LEU A 15 28.05 12.71 15.91
C LEU A 15 29.46 13.25 16.21
N PRO A 16 29.66 14.59 16.23
CA PRO A 16 30.89 15.19 16.75
C PRO A 16 31.11 14.87 18.24
N ASP A 17 32.37 14.82 18.68
CA ASP A 17 32.78 14.42 20.04
C ASP A 17 32.02 15.08 21.21
N GLU A 18 31.59 16.33 21.05
CA GLU A 18 30.80 17.05 22.05
C GLU A 18 29.40 16.44 22.19
N TYR A 19 28.70 16.26 21.08
CA TYR A 19 27.34 15.71 21.04
C TYR A 19 27.34 14.20 21.26
N GLN A 20 28.39 13.48 20.87
CA GLN A 20 28.55 12.07 21.21
C GLN A 20 28.58 11.87 22.74
N ARG A 21 29.33 12.71 23.46
CA ARG A 21 29.36 12.66 24.94
C ARG A 21 28.01 12.99 25.57
N ARG A 22 27.26 13.95 25.03
CA ARG A 22 25.88 14.25 25.48
C ARG A 22 24.95 13.08 25.22
N PHE A 23 25.02 12.49 24.02
CA PHE A 23 24.24 11.32 23.63
C PHE A 23 24.51 10.11 24.53
N ASP A 24 25.79 9.84 24.83
CA ASP A 24 26.17 8.74 25.70
C ASP A 24 25.64 8.93 27.12
N ALA A 25 25.75 10.14 27.67
CA ALA A 25 25.23 10.46 29.01
C ALA A 25 23.70 10.35 29.08
N LEU A 26 22.98 10.89 28.09
CA LEU A 26 21.53 10.76 28.00
C LEU A 26 21.14 9.29 27.91
N THR A 27 21.77 8.52 27.03
CA THR A 27 21.40 7.11 26.82
C THR A 27 21.73 6.22 28.02
N ASP A 28 22.75 6.56 28.82
CA ASP A 28 22.99 5.91 30.12
C ASP A 28 21.83 6.19 31.09
N GLU A 29 21.35 7.43 31.17
CA GLU A 29 20.17 7.80 31.97
C GLU A 29 18.90 7.09 31.49
N LEU A 30 18.68 7.02 30.17
CA LEU A 30 17.47 6.42 29.60
C LEU A 30 17.28 4.94 29.97
N ILE A 31 18.38 4.21 30.19
CA ILE A 31 18.36 2.78 30.55
C ILE A 31 17.98 2.56 32.01
N GLU A 32 18.24 3.54 32.86
CA GLU A 32 17.83 3.48 34.27
C GLU A 32 16.31 3.66 34.42
N PHE A 33 15.65 4.34 33.48
CA PHE A 33 14.19 4.49 33.48
C PHE A 33 13.49 3.16 33.22
N GLN A 34 12.52 2.85 34.11
CA GLN A 34 11.67 1.68 33.99
C GLN A 34 10.49 1.87 33.04
N GLU A 35 9.94 3.10 33.00
CA GLU A 35 8.78 3.44 32.19
C GLU A 35 9.21 4.14 30.89
N SER A 36 8.53 3.81 29.78
CA SER A 36 8.81 4.44 28.47
C SER A 36 8.51 5.94 28.48
N LEU A 37 7.53 6.37 29.28
CA LEU A 37 7.13 7.77 29.38
C LEU A 37 8.25 8.64 29.96
N ASP A 38 9.00 8.16 30.94
CA ASP A 38 10.13 8.89 31.52
C ASP A 38 11.24 9.07 30.48
N ARG A 39 11.48 8.03 29.66
CA ARG A 39 12.41 8.09 28.52
C ARG A 39 11.98 9.15 27.49
N GLU A 40 10.69 9.17 27.13
CA GLU A 40 10.14 10.17 26.21
C GLU A 40 10.33 11.60 26.73
N VAL A 41 10.09 11.83 28.02
CA VAL A 41 10.22 13.16 28.63
C VAL A 41 11.67 13.61 28.62
N ALA A 42 12.60 12.76 29.03
CA ALA A 42 14.03 13.08 29.04
C ALA A 42 14.55 13.45 27.64
N ILE A 43 14.17 12.70 26.60
CA ILE A 43 14.58 13.01 25.23
C ILE A 43 13.96 14.34 24.76
N ARG A 44 12.67 14.58 25.05
CA ARG A 44 12.01 15.85 24.66
C ARG A 44 12.63 17.06 25.35
N ASP A 45 13.03 16.93 26.60
CA ASP A 45 13.67 18.03 27.33
C ASP A 45 15.09 18.30 26.80
N GLU A 46 15.85 17.27 26.44
CA GLU A 46 17.13 17.46 25.74
C GLU A 46 16.95 18.10 24.36
N ILE A 47 15.96 17.67 23.57
CA ILE A 47 15.62 18.32 22.28
C ILE A 47 15.36 19.80 22.48
N ARG A 48 14.52 20.18 23.46
CA ARG A 48 14.22 21.59 23.76
C ARG A 48 15.46 22.36 24.21
N SER A 49 16.31 21.74 25.03
CA SER A 49 17.57 22.32 25.49
C SER A 49 18.43 22.73 24.28
N ILE A 50 18.64 21.82 23.33
CA ILE A 50 19.38 22.10 22.10
C ILE A 50 18.67 23.13 21.22
N GLU A 51 17.34 23.03 21.05
CA GLU A 51 16.59 24.00 20.24
C GLU A 51 16.67 25.43 20.79
N ASN A 52 16.72 25.61 22.11
CA ASN A 52 16.95 26.90 22.74
C ASN A 52 18.40 27.40 22.58
N GLU A 53 19.38 26.50 22.53
CA GLU A 53 20.78 26.85 22.23
C GLU A 53 20.98 27.30 20.76
N MET A 54 20.04 27.00 19.86
CA MET A 54 20.13 27.30 18.42
C MET A 54 19.76 28.75 18.03
N GLU A 55 19.46 29.64 18.97
CA GLU A 55 18.96 31.00 18.66
C GLU A 55 19.99 31.90 17.94
N ASP A 56 21.30 31.62 18.02
CA ASP A 56 22.35 32.49 17.46
C ASP A 56 22.99 31.96 16.16
N GLU A 57 23.49 30.72 16.12
CA GLU A 57 24.08 30.09 14.93
C GLU A 57 23.87 28.56 14.96
N VAL A 58 23.26 28.01 13.91
CA VAL A 58 22.95 26.58 13.83
C VAL A 58 24.13 25.81 13.25
N THR A 59 24.71 24.91 14.04
CA THR A 59 25.83 24.05 13.62
C THR A 59 25.35 22.73 13.02
N ASP A 60 26.18 22.12 12.16
CA ASP A 60 25.93 20.77 11.60
C ASP A 60 25.79 19.72 12.71
N GLY A 61 26.64 19.81 13.74
CA GLY A 61 26.60 18.93 14.91
C GLY A 61 25.26 18.96 15.65
N GLN A 62 24.68 20.14 15.86
CA GLN A 62 23.35 20.29 16.48
C GLN A 62 22.26 19.64 15.63
N ILE A 63 22.30 19.82 14.30
CA ILE A 63 21.28 19.25 13.41
C ILE A 63 21.35 17.71 13.42
N ARG A 64 22.56 17.12 13.38
CA ARG A 64 22.72 15.66 13.48
C ARG A 64 22.28 15.12 14.82
N TYR A 65 22.63 15.80 15.90
CA TYR A 65 22.23 15.39 17.25
C TYR A 65 20.71 15.42 17.40
N LEU A 66 20.05 16.51 16.99
CA LEU A 66 18.59 16.59 16.96
C LEU A 66 17.96 15.51 16.08
N ALA A 67 18.55 15.21 14.92
CA ALA A 67 18.05 14.13 14.06
C ALA A 67 18.11 12.78 14.78
N ALA A 68 19.21 12.47 15.47
CA ALA A 68 19.36 11.24 16.24
C ALA A 68 18.35 11.16 17.40
N LEU A 69 18.16 12.25 18.15
CA LEU A 69 17.20 12.32 19.26
C LEU A 69 15.75 12.15 18.78
N GLU A 70 15.37 12.81 17.68
CA GLU A 70 14.02 12.71 17.10
C GLU A 70 13.73 11.30 16.56
N VAL A 71 14.73 10.65 15.92
CA VAL A 71 14.61 9.24 15.51
C VAL A 71 14.44 8.35 16.74
N LEU A 72 15.25 8.52 17.79
CA LEU A 72 15.17 7.70 19.00
C LEU A 72 13.82 7.88 19.72
N LEU A 73 13.34 9.12 19.83
CA LEU A 73 12.03 9.44 20.40
C LEU A 73 10.91 8.74 19.64
N ASP A 74 10.90 8.85 18.30
CA ASP A 74 9.91 8.21 17.45
C ASP A 74 9.88 6.68 17.62
N LEU A 75 11.05 6.05 17.78
CA LEU A 75 11.17 4.62 18.01
C LEU A 75 10.61 4.20 19.38
N ILE A 76 10.96 4.92 20.45
CA ILE A 76 10.46 4.65 21.80
C ILE A 76 8.93 4.82 21.86
N GLU A 77 8.38 5.84 21.20
CA GLU A 77 6.93 6.08 21.13
C GLU A 77 6.17 4.95 20.43
N ILE A 78 6.82 4.17 19.55
CA ILE A 78 6.24 2.95 18.95
C ILE A 78 6.61 1.66 19.69
N ASN A 79 7.10 1.78 20.94
CA ASN A 79 7.54 0.72 21.84
C ASN A 79 8.75 -0.08 21.35
N TYR A 80 9.70 0.57 20.67
CA TYR A 80 11.05 0.01 20.66
C TYR A 80 11.62 0.09 22.08
N ASP A 81 12.25 -1.00 22.50
CA ASP A 81 13.03 -0.99 23.73
C ASP A 81 14.47 -0.55 23.45
N ILE A 82 15.19 -0.14 24.48
CA ILE A 82 16.59 0.27 24.36
C ILE A 82 17.46 -0.62 25.25
N ARG A 83 18.64 -0.99 24.75
CA ARG A 83 19.65 -1.75 25.48
C ARG A 83 21.00 -1.14 25.20
N LYS A 84 21.85 -1.03 26.21
CA LYS A 84 23.24 -0.61 26.02
C LYS A 84 24.15 -1.55 26.78
N ASN A 85 25.13 -2.07 26.06
CA ASN A 85 26.27 -2.75 26.65
C ASN A 85 27.47 -1.80 26.52
N SER A 86 28.22 -1.91 25.42
CA SER A 86 29.22 -0.93 24.99
C SER A 86 28.64 0.11 24.01
N GLU A 87 27.69 -0.32 23.19
CA GLU A 87 27.00 0.49 22.17
C GLU A 87 25.49 0.43 22.43
N LEU A 88 24.76 1.43 21.95
CA LEU A 88 23.31 1.49 22.09
C LEU A 88 22.66 0.66 20.99
N HIS A 89 21.79 -0.25 21.38
CA HIS A 89 20.92 -0.99 20.48
C HIS A 89 19.47 -0.64 20.77
N VAL A 90 18.68 -0.55 19.71
CA VAL A 90 17.23 -0.48 19.81
C VAL A 90 16.65 -1.85 19.47
N VAL A 91 15.64 -2.28 20.22
CA VAL A 91 15.02 -3.61 20.06
C VAL A 91 13.62 -3.42 19.53
N ARG A 92 13.38 -4.00 18.34
CA ARG A 92 12.04 -3.99 17.73
C ARG A 92 10.99 -4.62 18.66
N PRO A 93 9.77 -4.05 18.75
CA PRO A 93 8.71 -4.63 19.54
C PRO A 93 8.42 -6.07 19.10
N ASP A 94 8.02 -6.92 20.03
CA ASP A 94 7.60 -8.28 19.68
C ASP A 94 6.31 -8.20 18.85
N PRO A 95 6.30 -8.70 17.60
CA PRO A 95 5.12 -8.61 16.73
C PRO A 95 3.93 -9.40 17.29
N ASP A 96 4.16 -10.42 18.13
CA ASP A 96 3.11 -11.26 18.71
C ASP A 96 2.70 -10.82 20.13
N ARG A 97 3.22 -9.70 20.64
CA ARG A 97 2.99 -9.22 22.02
C ARG A 97 1.52 -9.09 22.45
N TYR A 98 0.61 -8.89 21.50
CA TYR A 98 -0.83 -8.73 21.74
C TYR A 98 -1.68 -9.77 21.01
N LYS A 99 -1.09 -10.92 20.66
CA LYS A 99 -1.81 -11.99 19.97
C LYS A 99 -3.10 -12.41 20.68
N ASP A 100 -3.10 -12.37 22.01
CA ASP A 100 -4.23 -12.76 22.86
C ASP A 100 -5.12 -11.58 23.30
N ASP A 101 -4.77 -10.33 22.96
CA ASP A 101 -5.53 -9.13 23.34
C ASP A 101 -5.74 -8.18 22.14
N PRO A 102 -6.75 -8.44 21.29
CA PRO A 102 -7.05 -7.63 20.12
C PRO A 102 -7.37 -6.16 20.41
N GLU A 103 -7.93 -5.85 21.59
CA GLU A 103 -8.33 -4.48 21.91
C GLU A 103 -7.11 -3.64 22.29
N LYS A 104 -6.21 -4.18 23.11
CA LYS A 104 -4.93 -3.52 23.42
C LYS A 104 -4.05 -3.35 22.17
N PHE A 105 -4.05 -4.34 21.27
CA PHE A 105 -3.40 -4.22 19.95
C PHE A 105 -3.92 -3.01 19.17
N LYS A 106 -5.25 -2.90 19.01
CA LYS A 106 -5.88 -1.80 18.26
C LYS A 106 -5.65 -0.45 18.93
N GLU A 107 -5.68 -0.39 20.26
CA GLU A 107 -5.42 0.85 21.01
C GLU A 107 -4.03 1.39 20.70
N GLN A 108 -3.00 0.53 20.75
CA GLN A 108 -1.65 0.95 20.41
C GLN A 108 -1.55 1.43 18.94
N GLU A 109 -2.05 0.64 17.99
CA GLU A 109 -1.98 1.02 16.57
C GLU A 109 -2.69 2.35 16.30
N ARG A 110 -3.80 2.62 17.02
CA ARG A 110 -4.50 3.91 16.97
C ARG A 110 -3.65 5.04 17.50
N THR A 111 -2.94 4.87 18.61
CA THR A 111 -2.06 5.89 19.17
C THR A 111 -0.99 6.32 18.16
N ILE A 112 -0.33 5.35 17.51
CA ILE A 112 0.68 5.61 16.47
C ILE A 112 0.07 6.39 15.30
N LEU A 113 -1.09 5.95 14.80
CA LEU A 113 -1.78 6.60 13.68
C LEU A 113 -2.28 8.01 14.02
N GLN A 114 -2.76 8.22 15.25
CA GLN A 114 -3.27 9.50 15.72
C GLN A 114 -2.18 10.58 15.75
N LYS A 115 -0.92 10.21 16.03
CA LYS A 115 0.21 11.15 15.99
C LYS A 115 0.36 11.82 14.62
N GLU A 116 0.41 11.04 13.55
CA GLU A 116 0.52 11.56 12.18
C GLU A 116 -0.75 12.33 11.75
N ARG A 117 -1.94 11.88 12.18
CA ARG A 117 -3.20 12.61 11.93
C ARG A 117 -3.20 13.99 12.62
N ARG A 118 -2.81 14.07 13.89
CA ARG A 118 -2.73 15.33 14.64
C ARG A 118 -1.73 16.29 14.02
N ALA A 119 -0.58 15.78 13.55
CA ALA A 119 0.38 16.58 12.81
C ALA A 119 -0.25 17.23 11.56
N GLN A 120 -1.07 16.50 10.80
CA GLN A 120 -1.77 17.04 9.63
C GLN A 120 -2.75 18.18 9.99
N PHE A 121 -3.37 18.15 11.16
CA PHE A 121 -4.23 19.24 11.64
C PHE A 121 -3.47 20.44 12.20
N LYS A 122 -2.14 20.38 12.34
CA LYS A 122 -1.34 21.57 12.64
C LYS A 122 -1.21 22.50 11.44
N GLU A 123 -1.37 21.99 10.22
CA GLU A 123 -1.30 22.78 8.99
C GLU A 123 -2.45 23.78 8.85
N GLU A 124 -2.12 25.06 8.67
CA GLU A 124 -3.11 26.13 8.56
C GLU A 124 -4.01 26.00 7.31
N SER A 125 -3.49 25.43 6.23
CA SER A 125 -4.24 25.10 5.01
C SER A 125 -5.37 24.11 5.30
N VAL A 126 -5.08 23.03 6.04
CA VAL A 126 -6.05 21.99 6.43
C VAL A 126 -7.10 22.57 7.37
N ARG A 127 -6.69 23.38 8.36
CA ARG A 127 -7.61 24.05 9.29
C ARG A 127 -8.59 24.98 8.58
N LYS A 128 -8.10 25.80 7.65
CA LYS A 128 -8.93 26.69 6.83
C LYS A 128 -9.90 25.90 5.96
N PHE A 129 -9.44 24.79 5.39
CA PHE A 129 -10.28 23.90 4.59
C PHE A 129 -11.42 23.30 5.42
N VAL A 130 -11.13 22.68 6.57
CA VAL A 130 -12.14 22.07 7.45
C VAL A 130 -13.20 23.09 7.85
N ARG A 131 -12.78 24.26 8.36
CA ARG A 131 -13.71 25.33 8.75
C ARG A 131 -14.55 25.84 7.57
N ARG A 132 -14.03 25.81 6.34
CA ARG A 132 -14.80 26.19 5.14
C ARG A 132 -15.88 25.16 4.84
N MET A 133 -15.58 23.87 4.92
CA MET A 133 -16.53 22.78 4.61
C MET A 133 -17.68 22.70 5.61
N GLU A 134 -17.41 22.99 6.88
CA GLU A 134 -18.41 22.91 7.95
C GLU A 134 -19.29 24.17 8.07
N ARG A 135 -18.85 25.30 7.50
CA ARG A 135 -19.60 26.57 7.55
C ARG A 135 -20.90 26.48 6.76
N ASP A 136 -21.96 26.95 7.40
CA ASP A 136 -23.23 27.21 6.73
C ASP A 136 -23.24 28.65 6.18
N THR A 137 -23.25 28.79 4.86
CA THR A 137 -23.21 30.11 4.20
C THR A 137 -24.60 30.66 3.85
N ARG A 138 -25.68 29.96 4.25
CA ARG A 138 -27.07 30.40 4.04
C ARG A 138 -27.37 31.81 4.56
N ARG A 139 -26.60 32.32 5.52
CA ARG A 139 -26.81 33.67 6.09
C ARG A 139 -26.40 34.84 5.18
N ASN A 140 -25.55 34.63 4.17
CA ASN A 140 -24.98 35.74 3.39
C ASN A 140 -25.17 35.64 1.85
N THR A 141 -25.49 34.47 1.29
CA THR A 141 -25.76 34.29 -0.16
C THR A 141 -26.58 33.02 -0.42
N ASN A 142 -27.39 33.01 -1.49
CA ASN A 142 -28.14 31.84 -1.98
C ASN A 142 -27.20 30.76 -2.61
N GLY A 143 -26.33 30.09 -1.86
CA GLY A 143 -25.57 28.97 -2.47
C GLY A 143 -24.37 28.41 -1.71
N GLY A 144 -24.56 27.86 -0.51
CA GLY A 144 -23.54 26.97 0.03
C GLY A 144 -24.00 26.29 1.32
N ARG A 145 -24.29 24.99 1.22
CA ARG A 145 -24.71 24.13 2.32
C ARG A 145 -23.48 23.53 3.01
N SER A 146 -23.56 23.32 4.32
CA SER A 146 -22.52 22.65 5.10
C SER A 146 -22.36 21.19 4.65
N VAL A 147 -21.15 20.64 4.74
CA VAL A 147 -20.90 19.22 4.49
C VAL A 147 -21.73 18.30 5.41
N LEU A 148 -22.19 18.81 6.56
CA LEU A 148 -23.04 18.09 7.50
C LEU A 148 -24.45 17.78 6.96
N GLU A 149 -24.89 18.46 5.90
CA GLU A 149 -26.14 18.13 5.19
C GLU A 149 -26.02 16.83 4.39
N LEU A 150 -24.78 16.34 4.18
CA LEU A 150 -24.48 15.06 3.53
C LEU A 150 -24.25 13.94 4.56
N ILE A 151 -24.60 14.17 5.83
CA ILE A 151 -24.48 13.19 6.92
C ILE A 151 -25.86 12.95 7.51
N THR A 152 -26.25 11.68 7.53
CA THR A 152 -27.51 11.24 8.14
C THR A 152 -27.43 11.40 9.65
N ASP A 153 -28.49 11.97 10.23
CA ASP A 153 -28.60 12.10 11.68
C ASP A 153 -28.92 10.75 12.32
N GLY A 154 -28.33 10.46 13.48
CA GLY A 154 -28.51 9.18 14.17
C GLY A 154 -29.94 8.93 14.62
N GLU A 155 -30.62 9.95 15.17
CA GLU A 155 -32.01 9.82 15.62
C GLU A 155 -32.96 9.62 14.43
N GLN A 156 -32.70 10.29 13.31
CA GLN A 156 -33.50 10.11 12.09
C GLN A 156 -33.38 8.67 11.56
N LEU A 157 -32.14 8.17 11.41
CA LEU A 157 -31.94 6.80 10.92
C LEU A 157 -32.50 5.76 11.91
N TYR A 158 -32.41 6.02 13.22
CA TYR A 158 -33.04 5.17 14.23
C TYR A 158 -34.56 5.08 14.04
N GLN A 159 -35.23 6.20 13.82
CA GLN A 159 -36.69 6.23 13.60
C GLN A 159 -37.13 5.47 12.36
N ASP A 160 -36.29 5.46 11.32
CA ASP A 160 -36.53 4.69 10.10
C ASP A 160 -36.35 3.18 10.33
N LEU A 161 -35.32 2.78 11.10
CA LEU A 161 -34.93 1.38 11.27
C LEU A 161 -35.65 0.65 12.42
N ALA A 162 -36.01 1.36 13.50
CA ALA A 162 -36.64 0.76 14.68
C ALA A 162 -37.95 -0.01 14.38
N PRO A 163 -38.83 0.44 13.46
CA PRO A 163 -40.02 -0.32 13.09
C PRO A 163 -39.74 -1.70 12.47
N LEU A 164 -38.55 -1.89 11.90
CA LEU A 164 -38.16 -3.13 11.23
C LEU A 164 -37.67 -4.22 12.21
N GLN A 165 -37.40 -3.85 13.47
CA GLN A 165 -36.69 -4.73 14.41
C GLN A 165 -37.39 -6.06 14.66
N ASP A 166 -38.72 -6.04 14.76
CA ASP A 166 -39.54 -7.20 15.10
C ASP A 166 -40.10 -7.95 13.87
N GLN A 167 -39.76 -7.51 12.65
CA GLN A 167 -40.19 -8.14 11.41
C GLN A 167 -39.33 -9.37 11.07
N SER A 168 -39.82 -10.23 10.16
CA SER A 168 -39.01 -11.32 9.61
C SER A 168 -37.88 -10.78 8.71
N GLN A 169 -36.79 -11.53 8.56
CA GLN A 169 -35.62 -11.06 7.78
C GLN A 169 -35.97 -10.71 6.32
N GLU A 170 -36.88 -11.47 5.69
CA GLU A 170 -37.34 -11.20 4.32
C GLU A 170 -38.13 -9.89 4.23
N GLU A 171 -38.99 -9.61 5.22
CA GLU A 171 -39.72 -8.33 5.31
C GLU A 171 -38.76 -7.18 5.57
N VAL A 172 -37.79 -7.35 6.48
CA VAL A 172 -36.77 -6.34 6.78
C VAL A 172 -35.95 -6.00 5.54
N ALA A 173 -35.52 -6.99 4.76
CA ALA A 173 -34.72 -6.76 3.57
C ALA A 173 -35.49 -5.90 2.55
N LYS A 174 -36.76 -6.24 2.33
CA LYS A 174 -37.64 -5.48 1.44
C LYS A 174 -37.92 -4.06 1.93
N ASP A 175 -38.29 -3.89 3.19
CA ASP A 175 -38.58 -2.56 3.75
C ASP A 175 -37.32 -1.69 3.86
N LEU A 176 -36.13 -2.30 3.95
CA LEU A 176 -34.85 -1.58 3.92
C LEU A 176 -34.56 -0.90 2.59
N GLU A 177 -35.09 -1.40 1.47
CA GLU A 177 -34.93 -0.80 0.14
C GLU A 177 -35.55 0.60 0.07
N ASP A 178 -36.54 0.90 0.92
CA ASP A 178 -37.14 2.25 1.02
C ASP A 178 -36.33 3.20 1.91
N ILE A 179 -35.40 2.67 2.73
CA ILE A 179 -34.59 3.43 3.70
C ILE A 179 -33.16 3.63 3.20
N VAL A 180 -32.64 2.66 2.46
CA VAL A 180 -31.27 2.59 2.00
C VAL A 180 -31.24 2.15 0.53
N GLN A 181 -30.92 3.09 -0.36
CA GLN A 181 -30.69 2.88 -1.79
C GLN A 181 -29.25 3.30 -2.13
N PRO A 182 -28.27 2.41 -1.92
CA PRO A 182 -26.88 2.73 -2.19
C PRO A 182 -26.63 3.01 -3.66
N TYR A 183 -25.75 3.94 -3.97
CA TYR A 183 -25.15 4.02 -5.30
C TYR A 183 -23.71 4.52 -5.21
N ILE A 184 -22.87 4.03 -6.13
CA ILE A 184 -21.49 4.48 -6.27
C ILE A 184 -21.39 5.68 -7.20
N GLN A 185 -20.68 6.71 -6.75
CA GLN A 185 -20.44 7.93 -7.51
C GLN A 185 -18.94 8.18 -7.67
N LYS A 186 -18.47 8.29 -8.92
CA LYS A 186 -17.12 8.75 -9.25
C LYS A 186 -16.92 10.18 -8.78
N VAL A 187 -15.82 10.42 -8.06
CA VAL A 187 -15.42 11.77 -7.61
C VAL A 187 -14.56 12.42 -8.66
N GLU A 188 -15.02 13.55 -9.17
CA GLU A 188 -14.30 14.36 -10.15
C GLU A 188 -14.00 15.75 -9.58
N LYS A 189 -12.72 16.11 -9.58
CA LYS A 189 -12.26 17.42 -9.13
C LYS A 189 -12.87 18.51 -10.01
N GLY A 190 -13.40 19.57 -9.39
CA GLY A 190 -14.08 20.67 -10.06
C GLY A 190 -15.58 20.45 -10.29
N LYS A 191 -16.08 19.21 -10.19
CA LYS A 191 -17.52 18.95 -10.27
C LYS A 191 -18.17 19.19 -8.91
N LYS A 192 -19.29 19.91 -8.93
CA LYS A 192 -20.07 20.22 -7.72
C LYS A 192 -21.10 19.13 -7.44
N CYS A 193 -21.32 18.86 -6.17
CA CYS A 193 -22.45 18.07 -5.71
C CYS A 193 -23.76 18.78 -6.03
N GLN A 194 -24.72 18.03 -6.58
CA GLN A 194 -26.04 18.56 -6.94
C GLN A 194 -26.84 19.04 -5.71
N HIS A 195 -26.56 18.47 -4.53
CA HIS A 195 -27.31 18.74 -3.31
C HIS A 195 -26.68 19.81 -2.41
N SER A 196 -25.35 19.84 -2.30
CA SER A 196 -24.63 20.76 -1.40
C SER A 196 -23.89 21.89 -2.11
N GLU A 197 -23.73 21.81 -3.43
CA GLU A 197 -22.90 22.70 -4.26
C GLU A 197 -21.40 22.70 -3.92
N LEU A 198 -20.97 21.84 -2.98
CA LEU A 198 -19.57 21.63 -2.64
C LEU A 198 -18.89 20.79 -3.72
N ASP A 199 -17.59 21.02 -3.92
CA ASP A 199 -16.77 20.21 -4.83
C ASP A 199 -16.72 18.75 -4.36
N LEU A 200 -16.92 17.79 -5.26
CA LEU A 200 -16.95 16.36 -4.93
C LEU A 200 -15.63 15.88 -4.31
N MET A 201 -14.49 16.39 -4.79
CA MET A 201 -13.17 16.06 -4.23
C MET A 201 -12.99 16.67 -2.84
N ASP A 202 -13.53 17.87 -2.60
CA ASP A 202 -13.54 18.46 -1.26
C ASP A 202 -14.44 17.67 -0.30
N ILE A 203 -15.61 17.18 -0.73
CA ILE A 203 -16.47 16.29 0.07
C ILE A 203 -15.71 15.02 0.46
N TRP A 204 -15.15 14.33 -0.53
CA TRP A 204 -14.36 13.12 -0.30
C TRP A 204 -13.19 13.38 0.65
N ARG A 205 -12.46 14.50 0.45
CA ARG A 205 -11.31 14.87 1.30
C ARG A 205 -11.74 15.19 2.73
N TYR A 206 -12.88 15.84 2.93
CA TYR A 206 -13.40 16.11 4.27
C TYR A 206 -13.63 14.80 5.04
N PHE A 207 -14.37 13.84 4.44
CA PHE A 207 -14.59 12.54 5.07
C PHE A 207 -13.27 11.78 5.27
N ARG A 208 -12.32 11.89 4.35
CA ARG A 208 -11.01 11.25 4.50
C ARG A 208 -10.24 11.76 5.73
N TYR A 209 -10.38 13.03 6.13
CA TYR A 209 -9.73 13.56 7.34
C TYR A 209 -10.37 13.05 8.66
N THR A 210 -11.55 12.45 8.60
CA THR A 210 -12.21 11.84 9.78
C THR A 210 -11.57 10.51 10.19
N TRP A 211 -10.74 9.92 9.34
CA TRP A 211 -10.12 8.62 9.61
C TRP A 211 -8.72 8.74 10.21
N LEU A 212 -8.31 7.66 10.90
CA LEU A 212 -7.06 7.59 11.66
C LEU A 212 -5.81 7.69 10.78
N THR A 213 -5.82 7.09 9.58
CA THR A 213 -4.66 7.12 8.69
C THR A 213 -4.51 8.50 8.06
N PRO A 214 -3.32 9.10 8.00
CA PRO A 214 -3.15 10.44 7.41
C PRO A 214 -3.46 10.42 5.91
N TYR A 215 -4.02 11.53 5.40
CA TYR A 215 -4.25 11.67 3.96
C TYR A 215 -2.97 12.12 3.26
N ASN A 216 -2.43 11.27 2.38
CA ASN A 216 -1.32 11.60 1.50
C ASN A 216 -1.76 11.38 0.05
N THR A 217 -1.45 12.33 -0.83
CA THR A 217 -1.64 12.13 -2.27
C THR A 217 -0.66 11.07 -2.76
N VAL A 218 -1.16 10.09 -3.50
CA VAL A 218 -0.35 9.03 -4.12
C VAL A 218 -0.12 9.39 -5.59
N PRO A 219 1.13 9.36 -6.07
CA PRO A 219 1.40 9.55 -7.49
C PRO A 219 0.88 8.37 -8.31
N GLY A 220 0.47 8.63 -9.56
CA GLY A 220 -0.03 7.59 -10.48
C GLY A 220 -1.55 7.60 -10.61
N ARG A 221 -2.11 6.43 -10.94
CA ARG A 221 -3.56 6.26 -11.13
C ARG A 221 -4.28 6.42 -9.80
N ASN A 222 -5.37 7.17 -9.81
CA ASN A 222 -6.21 7.39 -8.64
C ASN A 222 -7.66 7.63 -9.07
N ILE A 223 -8.60 6.88 -8.51
CA ILE A 223 -10.04 7.09 -8.66
C ILE A 223 -10.66 7.11 -7.28
N ASN A 224 -11.33 8.22 -6.94
CA ASN A 224 -12.03 8.38 -5.68
C ASN A 224 -13.52 8.15 -5.89
N PHE A 225 -14.19 7.57 -4.90
CA PHE A 225 -15.61 7.23 -4.94
C PHE A 225 -16.32 7.69 -3.68
N LEU A 226 -17.55 8.14 -3.84
CA LEU A 226 -18.53 8.27 -2.77
C LEU A 226 -19.56 7.16 -2.94
N ILE A 227 -19.94 6.53 -1.83
CA ILE A 227 -21.10 5.64 -1.77
C ILE A 227 -22.19 6.45 -1.07
N ARG A 228 -23.34 6.62 -1.71
CA ARG A 228 -24.42 7.50 -1.26
C ARG A 228 -25.72 6.76 -1.11
N ASN A 229 -26.63 7.32 -0.30
CA ASN A 229 -27.97 6.78 -0.12
C ASN A 229 -29.02 7.64 -0.82
N ALA A 230 -29.55 7.21 -1.96
CA ALA A 230 -30.58 7.92 -2.71
C ALA A 230 -31.96 7.97 -2.00
N ALA A 231 -32.22 7.10 -1.02
CA ALA A 231 -33.48 7.06 -0.30
C ALA A 231 -33.67 8.24 0.68
N LYS A 232 -32.61 9.02 0.94
CA LYS A 232 -32.64 10.12 1.91
C LYS A 232 -32.39 11.48 1.23
N PRO A 233 -32.96 12.57 1.76
CA PRO A 233 -32.71 13.91 1.22
C PRO A 233 -31.22 14.24 1.14
N ASN A 234 -30.80 14.84 0.03
CA ASN A 234 -29.43 15.27 -0.26
C ASN A 234 -28.40 14.13 -0.50
N ASP A 235 -28.86 12.89 -0.66
CA ASP A 235 -28.04 11.70 -0.90
C ASP A 235 -26.83 11.61 0.05
N PRO A 236 -27.06 11.42 1.36
CA PRO A 236 -25.99 11.40 2.34
C PRO A 236 -24.93 10.34 2.03
N VAL A 237 -23.69 10.63 2.41
CA VAL A 237 -22.54 9.75 2.16
C VAL A 237 -22.56 8.61 3.17
N MET A 238 -22.72 7.39 2.65
CA MET A 238 -22.64 6.15 3.42
C MET A 238 -21.20 5.66 3.61
N GLY A 239 -20.32 6.01 2.68
CA GLY A 239 -18.94 5.54 2.66
C GLY A 239 -18.11 6.22 1.58
N ILE A 240 -16.79 6.08 1.71
CA ILE A 240 -15.84 6.59 0.72
C ILE A 240 -14.86 5.48 0.35
N ALA A 241 -14.38 5.54 -0.89
CA ALA A 241 -13.33 4.66 -1.36
C ALA A 241 -12.34 5.34 -2.30
N THR A 242 -11.18 4.71 -2.47
CA THR A 242 -10.15 5.07 -3.45
C THR A 242 -9.52 3.82 -4.02
N LEU A 243 -9.52 3.74 -5.35
CA LEU A 243 -8.60 2.89 -6.09
C LEU A 243 -7.36 3.72 -6.45
N ALA A 244 -6.18 3.26 -6.05
CA ALA A 244 -4.90 3.88 -6.37
C ALA A 244 -3.95 2.89 -7.06
N SER A 245 -2.91 3.39 -7.72
CA SER A 245 -1.83 2.54 -8.22
C SER A 245 -1.31 1.62 -7.11
N PRO A 246 -1.12 0.33 -7.38
CA PRO A 246 -0.74 -0.62 -6.36
C PRO A 246 0.70 -0.44 -5.89
N MET A 247 0.99 -0.96 -4.71
CA MET A 247 2.36 -0.99 -4.20
C MET A 247 3.21 -1.90 -5.08
N MET A 248 4.32 -1.38 -5.61
CA MET A 248 5.19 -2.15 -6.51
C MET A 248 5.84 -3.35 -5.83
N ASN A 249 6.12 -3.27 -4.52
CA ASN A 249 6.82 -4.31 -3.77
C ASN A 249 5.90 -4.84 -2.66
N LEU A 250 5.11 -5.86 -2.99
CA LEU A 250 4.27 -6.57 -2.04
C LEU A 250 4.43 -8.06 -2.31
N SER A 251 5.44 -8.67 -1.70
CA SER A 251 5.89 -10.05 -1.98
C SER A 251 4.76 -11.08 -1.88
N VAL A 252 3.91 -10.97 -0.86
CA VAL A 252 2.76 -11.87 -0.68
C VAL A 252 1.81 -11.84 -1.88
N ARG A 253 1.49 -10.65 -2.39
CA ARG A 253 0.64 -10.51 -3.59
C ARG A 253 1.37 -10.99 -4.83
N ASP A 254 2.63 -10.61 -4.98
CA ASP A 254 3.43 -11.03 -6.13
C ASP A 254 3.53 -12.57 -6.20
N ASN A 255 3.67 -13.24 -5.05
CA ASN A 255 3.63 -14.70 -4.92
C ASN A 255 2.24 -15.27 -5.26
N TYR A 256 1.15 -14.61 -4.82
CA TYR A 256 -0.21 -15.05 -5.12
C TYR A 256 -0.53 -14.99 -6.62
N ILE A 257 -0.12 -13.89 -7.29
CA ILE A 257 -0.34 -13.71 -8.73
C ILE A 257 0.54 -14.66 -9.55
N GLY A 258 1.76 -14.94 -9.09
CA GLY A 258 2.71 -15.81 -9.80
C GLY A 258 3.99 -15.11 -10.28
N TRP A 259 4.21 -13.84 -9.92
CA TRP A 259 5.34 -13.04 -10.39
C TRP A 259 6.68 -13.34 -9.69
N THR A 260 6.80 -14.49 -9.02
CA THR A 260 8.00 -14.87 -8.28
C THR A 260 8.39 -16.32 -8.55
N ILE A 261 9.68 -16.60 -8.34
CA ILE A 261 10.24 -17.95 -8.45
C ILE A 261 9.52 -18.92 -7.50
N ASP A 262 9.31 -18.50 -6.25
CA ASP A 262 8.59 -19.30 -5.25
C ASP A 262 7.19 -19.69 -5.73
N ALA A 263 6.49 -18.79 -6.45
CA ALA A 263 5.16 -19.10 -6.97
C ALA A 263 5.21 -20.14 -8.10
N VAL A 264 6.18 -20.05 -9.02
CA VAL A 264 6.41 -21.06 -10.06
C VAL A 264 6.73 -22.41 -9.41
N GLU A 265 7.62 -22.44 -8.42
CA GLU A 265 7.95 -23.67 -7.68
C GLU A 265 6.73 -24.27 -6.99
N ASN A 266 5.88 -23.45 -6.37
CA ASN A 266 4.66 -23.91 -5.71
C ASN A 266 3.66 -24.52 -6.71
N LYS A 267 3.57 -23.98 -7.95
CA LYS A 267 2.71 -24.55 -9.00
C LYS A 267 3.20 -25.92 -9.48
N LEU A 268 4.51 -26.21 -9.39
CA LEU A 268 5.08 -27.53 -9.71
C LEU A 268 4.88 -28.56 -8.59
N GLN A 269 4.46 -28.15 -7.39
CA GLN A 269 4.23 -29.11 -6.31
C GLN A 269 2.88 -29.80 -6.49
N ARG A 270 2.84 -31.09 -6.13
CA ARG A 270 1.59 -31.83 -6.07
C ARG A 270 0.72 -31.33 -4.92
N LYS A 271 -0.54 -31.04 -5.21
CA LYS A 271 -1.50 -30.50 -4.24
C LYS A 271 -1.76 -31.53 -3.12
N LYS A 272 -1.56 -31.08 -1.88
CA LYS A 272 -1.73 -31.91 -0.68
C LYS A 272 -2.43 -31.13 0.44
N ARG A 273 -3.19 -31.84 1.25
CA ARG A 273 -3.75 -31.36 2.50
C ARG A 273 -3.07 -32.08 3.66
N VAL A 274 -2.50 -31.31 4.58
CA VAL A 274 -1.81 -31.83 5.75
C VAL A 274 -2.74 -31.69 6.96
N HIS A 275 -3.06 -32.80 7.61
CA HIS A 275 -3.85 -32.84 8.84
C HIS A 275 -2.94 -33.18 10.02
N GLU A 276 -2.86 -32.27 10.98
CA GLU A 276 -2.18 -32.53 12.25
C GLU A 276 -3.23 -32.81 13.33
N TYR A 277 -3.13 -33.98 13.97
CA TYR A 277 -3.97 -34.32 15.13
C TYR A 277 -3.11 -34.91 16.24
N GLU A 278 -3.56 -34.73 17.49
CA GLU A 278 -2.90 -35.33 18.64
C GLU A 278 -3.39 -36.75 18.88
N GLU A 279 -2.51 -37.74 18.70
CA GLU A 279 -2.76 -39.13 19.05
C GLU A 279 -2.24 -39.41 20.46
N GLN A 280 -3.00 -40.16 21.27
CA GLN A 280 -2.49 -40.59 22.57
C GLN A 280 -1.37 -41.62 22.40
N LEU A 281 -0.26 -41.42 23.13
CA LEU A 281 0.83 -42.39 23.15
C LEU A 281 0.33 -43.74 23.70
N PRO A 282 0.84 -44.90 23.21
CA PRO A 282 0.58 -46.21 23.82
C PRO A 282 0.94 -46.20 25.31
N GLU A 283 0.17 -46.89 26.16
CA GLU A 283 0.31 -46.84 27.64
C GLU A 283 1.75 -47.06 28.13
N GLU A 284 2.48 -47.94 27.44
CA GLU A 284 3.87 -48.32 27.71
C GLU A 284 4.89 -47.18 27.50
N LYS A 285 4.54 -46.14 26.74
CA LYS A 285 5.41 -45.01 26.37
C LYS A 285 4.98 -43.68 26.97
N ARG A 286 3.95 -43.67 27.82
CA ARG A 286 3.46 -42.46 28.48
C ARG A 286 4.38 -42.09 29.64
N THR A 287 4.78 -40.83 29.71
CA THR A 287 5.39 -40.23 30.91
C THR A 287 4.44 -39.17 31.49
N PRO A 288 4.62 -38.72 32.75
CA PRO A 288 3.79 -37.66 33.33
C PRO A 288 3.76 -36.38 32.46
N ASP A 289 4.87 -36.10 31.77
CA ASP A 289 5.08 -34.89 30.99
C ASP A 289 4.81 -35.05 29.47
N LYS A 290 4.52 -36.27 28.98
CA LYS A 290 4.28 -36.51 27.54
C LYS A 290 3.27 -37.65 27.31
N LYS A 291 2.02 -37.25 27.06
CA LYS A 291 0.86 -38.17 26.91
C LYS A 291 0.34 -38.28 25.48
N THR A 292 0.61 -37.29 24.63
CA THR A 292 0.19 -37.26 23.23
C THR A 292 1.40 -37.12 22.30
N ARG A 293 1.22 -37.51 21.05
CA ARG A 293 2.14 -37.27 19.94
C ARG A 293 1.33 -36.64 18.81
N THR A 294 1.83 -35.55 18.24
CA THR A 294 1.29 -34.99 17.01
C THR A 294 1.56 -35.95 15.86
N VAL A 295 0.50 -36.38 15.18
CA VAL A 295 0.57 -37.19 13.97
C VAL A 295 0.13 -36.33 12.81
N THR A 296 1.01 -36.26 11.82
CA THR A 296 0.80 -35.53 10.57
C THR A 296 0.36 -36.54 9.50
N ASN A 297 -0.89 -36.45 9.06
CA ASN A 297 -1.41 -37.22 7.93
C ASN A 297 -1.44 -36.34 6.68
N THR A 298 -0.98 -36.85 5.52
CA THR A 298 -0.97 -36.11 4.26
C THR A 298 -1.95 -36.76 3.29
N GLU A 299 -2.99 -36.03 2.92
CA GLU A 299 -3.98 -36.38 1.90
C GLU A 299 -3.57 -35.72 0.57
N TRP A 300 -3.40 -36.50 -0.50
CA TRP A 300 -3.16 -35.96 -1.84
C TRP A 300 -4.48 -35.55 -2.47
N LEU A 301 -4.56 -34.32 -2.99
CA LEU A 301 -5.80 -33.74 -3.52
C LEU A 301 -6.01 -33.98 -5.02
N GLU A 302 -4.99 -34.50 -5.70
CA GLU A 302 -4.99 -34.81 -7.12
C GLU A 302 -4.32 -36.18 -7.32
N THR A 303 -4.75 -36.91 -8.34
CA THR A 303 -4.09 -38.16 -8.79
C THR A 303 -2.72 -37.86 -9.41
N GLU A 304 -1.93 -38.88 -9.71
CA GLU A 304 -0.63 -38.67 -10.36
C GLU A 304 -0.82 -38.15 -11.80
N GLU A 305 -1.81 -38.68 -12.52
CA GLU A 305 -2.13 -38.30 -13.89
C GLU A 305 -2.63 -36.85 -13.96
N GLU A 306 -3.57 -36.45 -13.10
CA GLU A 306 -4.03 -35.05 -12.99
C GLU A 306 -2.88 -34.09 -12.62
N TYR A 307 -1.93 -34.54 -11.80
CA TYR A 307 -0.75 -33.76 -11.43
C TYR A 307 0.18 -33.57 -12.63
N GLU A 308 0.50 -34.64 -13.37
CA GLU A 308 1.37 -34.58 -14.55
C GLU A 308 0.76 -33.73 -15.66
N GLU A 309 -0.54 -33.89 -15.94
CA GLU A 309 -1.27 -33.08 -16.93
C GLU A 309 -1.26 -31.59 -16.56
N ARG A 310 -1.62 -31.25 -15.32
CA ARG A 310 -1.62 -29.86 -14.83
C ARG A 310 -0.23 -29.22 -14.87
N VAL A 311 0.82 -29.97 -14.51
CA VAL A 311 2.19 -29.46 -14.55
C VAL A 311 2.66 -29.27 -15.99
N SER A 312 2.32 -30.20 -16.88
CA SER A 312 2.65 -30.09 -18.30
C SER A 312 2.00 -28.86 -18.94
N GLU A 313 0.70 -28.66 -18.71
CA GLU A 313 -0.05 -27.50 -19.20
C GLU A 313 0.54 -26.19 -18.67
N PHE A 314 0.71 -26.07 -17.34
CA PHE A 314 1.29 -24.89 -16.73
C PHE A 314 2.70 -24.57 -17.23
N CYS A 315 3.57 -25.58 -17.39
CA CYS A 315 4.93 -25.38 -17.89
C CYS A 315 4.95 -24.88 -19.34
N SER A 316 4.03 -25.37 -20.17
CA SER A 316 3.90 -24.92 -21.57
C SER A 316 3.48 -23.45 -21.62
N ASP A 317 2.38 -23.13 -20.93
CA ASP A 317 1.81 -21.78 -20.87
C ASP A 317 2.82 -20.76 -20.31
N ILE A 318 3.47 -21.09 -19.18
CA ILE A 318 4.39 -20.15 -18.54
C ILE A 318 5.65 -19.96 -19.38
N ARG A 319 6.17 -21.00 -20.05
CA ARG A 319 7.34 -20.85 -20.91
C ARG A 319 7.05 -19.89 -22.05
N GLU A 320 5.92 -20.08 -22.74
CA GLU A 320 5.48 -19.20 -23.83
C GLU A 320 5.34 -17.75 -23.35
N ALA A 321 4.65 -17.54 -22.22
CA ALA A 321 4.49 -16.21 -21.62
C ALA A 321 5.83 -15.54 -21.26
N LEU A 322 6.78 -16.30 -20.68
CA LEU A 322 8.10 -15.79 -20.32
C LEU A 322 8.93 -15.43 -21.56
N GLU A 323 8.94 -16.28 -22.58
CA GLU A 323 9.65 -16.02 -23.84
C GLU A 323 9.08 -14.80 -24.57
N SER A 324 7.75 -14.69 -24.67
CA SER A 324 7.09 -13.51 -25.25
C SER A 324 7.44 -12.25 -24.47
N SER A 325 7.39 -12.29 -23.13
CA SER A 325 7.68 -11.12 -22.30
C SER A 325 9.08 -10.54 -22.51
N ILE A 326 10.11 -11.39 -22.69
CA ILE A 326 11.47 -10.93 -22.99
C ILE A 326 11.53 -10.31 -24.39
N LYS A 327 10.95 -10.99 -25.37
CA LYS A 327 10.92 -10.52 -26.77
C LYS A 327 10.22 -9.15 -26.86
N ASP A 328 9.07 -9.02 -26.23
CA ASP A 328 8.28 -7.79 -26.24
C ASP A 328 8.99 -6.67 -25.45
N ALA A 329 9.62 -7.00 -24.31
CA ALA A 329 10.42 -6.03 -23.55
C ALA A 329 11.59 -5.47 -24.36
N ILE A 330 12.31 -6.32 -25.13
CA ILE A 330 13.40 -5.86 -26.02
C ILE A 330 12.83 -4.97 -27.14
N SER A 331 11.72 -5.38 -27.77
CA SER A 331 11.09 -4.61 -28.85
C SER A 331 10.57 -3.23 -28.41
N ASN A 332 10.26 -3.09 -27.13
CA ASN A 332 9.79 -1.85 -26.51
C ASN A 332 10.93 -0.94 -26.01
N ILE A 333 12.18 -1.25 -26.36
CA ILE A 333 13.34 -0.42 -26.06
C ILE A 333 13.96 0.07 -27.37
N ARG A 334 14.06 1.39 -27.51
CA ARG A 334 14.77 2.04 -28.60
C ARG A 334 16.27 1.76 -28.51
N TYR A 335 16.92 1.47 -29.62
CA TYR A 335 18.38 1.31 -29.69
C TYR A 335 19.01 1.83 -31.00
N ASP A 336 18.24 2.41 -31.91
CA ASP A 336 18.75 2.94 -33.20
C ASP A 336 19.80 4.04 -33.01
N ASP A 337 19.65 4.88 -31.98
CA ASP A 337 20.64 5.89 -31.63
C ASP A 337 21.95 5.26 -31.15
N PHE A 338 21.88 4.18 -30.37
CA PHE A 338 23.07 3.42 -29.96
C PHE A 338 23.76 2.76 -31.17
N ALA A 339 22.99 2.25 -32.14
CA ALA A 339 23.53 1.66 -33.36
C ALA A 339 24.20 2.69 -34.30
N VAL A 340 23.79 3.96 -34.24
CA VAL A 340 24.46 5.04 -34.96
C VAL A 340 25.81 5.40 -34.32
N GLU A 341 25.87 5.39 -32.99
CA GLU A 341 27.09 5.68 -32.23
C GLU A 341 28.09 4.51 -32.25
N HIS A 342 27.58 3.27 -32.22
CA HIS A 342 28.33 2.03 -32.19
C HIS A 342 27.85 1.09 -33.31
N PRO A 343 28.48 1.10 -34.49
CA PRO A 343 28.06 0.31 -35.65
C PRO A 343 28.04 -1.23 -35.43
N GLU A 344 28.66 -1.72 -34.37
CA GLU A 344 28.64 -3.11 -33.93
C GLU A 344 27.28 -3.54 -33.36
N LEU A 345 26.46 -2.57 -32.93
CA LEU A 345 25.07 -2.80 -32.53
C LEU A 345 24.19 -2.85 -33.80
N SER A 346 23.64 -4.02 -34.09
CA SER A 346 22.79 -4.28 -35.26
C SER A 346 21.55 -5.10 -34.85
N GLU A 347 20.52 -5.11 -35.71
CA GLU A 347 19.34 -5.96 -35.45
C GLU A 347 19.74 -7.44 -35.22
N GLU A 348 20.74 -7.93 -35.96
CA GLU A 348 21.23 -9.31 -35.83
C GLU A 348 21.93 -9.54 -34.49
N SER A 349 22.73 -8.58 -34.02
CA SER A 349 23.42 -8.70 -32.73
C SER A 349 22.47 -8.58 -31.52
N PHE A 350 21.28 -7.99 -31.68
CA PHE A 350 20.23 -8.02 -30.66
C PHE A 350 19.38 -9.31 -30.68
N VAL A 351 19.40 -10.04 -31.81
CA VAL A 351 18.80 -11.37 -31.90
C VAL A 351 19.74 -12.42 -31.30
N ASN A 352 21.05 -12.31 -31.55
CA ASN A 352 22.08 -13.20 -31.02
C ASN A 352 23.20 -12.37 -30.35
N PRO A 353 23.00 -11.94 -29.09
CA PRO A 353 23.96 -11.09 -28.40
C PRO A 353 25.26 -11.83 -28.08
N ASP A 354 26.38 -11.22 -28.46
CA ASP A 354 27.72 -11.62 -28.04
C ASP A 354 28.19 -10.78 -26.85
N GLU A 355 29.39 -11.08 -26.35
CA GLU A 355 29.99 -10.38 -25.21
C GLU A 355 30.28 -8.90 -25.54
N GLN A 356 30.63 -8.61 -26.80
CA GLN A 356 30.93 -7.26 -27.27
C GLN A 356 29.71 -6.34 -27.21
N VAL A 357 28.51 -6.84 -27.54
CA VAL A 357 27.25 -6.06 -27.39
C VAL A 357 27.02 -5.63 -25.94
N ILE A 358 27.29 -6.52 -24.97
CA ILE A 358 27.08 -6.22 -23.55
C ILE A 358 28.07 -5.17 -23.06
N GLU A 359 29.35 -5.29 -23.43
CA GLU A 359 30.40 -4.31 -23.09
C GLU A 359 30.04 -2.90 -23.61
N ILE A 360 29.59 -2.78 -24.86
CA ILE A 360 29.16 -1.49 -25.43
C ILE A 360 27.99 -0.89 -24.64
N LEU A 361 27.01 -1.71 -24.26
CA LEU A 361 25.87 -1.23 -23.47
C LEU A 361 26.28 -0.84 -22.04
N GLU A 362 27.34 -1.44 -21.47
CA GLU A 362 27.91 -1.02 -20.18
C GLU A 362 28.59 0.35 -20.31
N GLU A 363 29.37 0.58 -21.36
CA GLU A 363 29.99 1.88 -21.66
C GLU A 363 28.93 3.00 -21.77
N ILE A 364 27.86 2.76 -22.54
CA ILE A 364 26.75 3.72 -22.69
C ILE A 364 26.06 4.01 -21.35
N GLU A 365 25.92 3.00 -20.47
CA GLU A 365 25.34 3.18 -19.14
C GLU A 365 26.22 4.09 -18.26
N GLU A 366 27.53 3.86 -18.27
CA GLU A 366 28.50 4.62 -17.48
C GLU A 366 28.60 6.09 -17.92
N GLU A 367 28.65 6.34 -19.22
CA GLU A 367 28.65 7.71 -19.78
C GLU A 367 27.38 8.49 -19.40
N ALA A 368 26.23 7.82 -19.48
CA ALA A 368 24.96 8.41 -19.10
C ALA A 368 24.89 8.68 -17.58
N GLU A 369 25.45 7.81 -16.74
CA GLU A 369 25.53 8.04 -15.29
C GLU A 369 26.41 9.25 -14.95
N GLN A 370 27.57 9.38 -15.60
CA GLN A 370 28.44 10.54 -15.40
C GLN A 370 27.72 11.86 -15.73
N THR A 371 27.00 11.90 -16.85
CA THR A 371 26.20 13.08 -17.25
C THR A 371 25.15 13.46 -16.20
N ILE A 372 24.52 12.46 -15.56
CA ILE A 372 23.53 12.67 -14.49
C ILE A 372 24.21 13.22 -13.24
N ASP A 373 25.35 12.64 -12.85
CA ASP A 373 26.11 13.02 -11.65
C ASP A 373 26.70 14.44 -11.76
N GLU A 374 27.11 14.85 -12.96
CA GLU A 374 27.53 16.22 -13.27
C GLU A 374 26.35 17.21 -13.28
N GLY A 375 25.12 16.69 -13.32
CA GLY A 375 23.89 17.48 -13.28
C GLY A 375 23.49 18.09 -14.62
N GLU A 376 24.06 17.58 -15.71
CA GLU A 376 23.86 18.04 -17.10
C GLU A 376 22.62 17.41 -17.76
N ASP A 377 22.02 16.40 -17.13
CA ASP A 377 20.80 15.74 -17.60
C ASP A 377 19.55 16.66 -17.58
N GLU A 378 18.98 16.86 -18.76
CA GLU A 378 17.71 17.56 -18.96
C GLU A 378 16.55 16.83 -18.27
N ASN A 379 15.57 17.58 -17.74
CA ASN A 379 14.39 16.94 -17.14
C ASN A 379 13.46 16.39 -18.23
N PRO A 380 13.23 15.07 -18.33
CA PRO A 380 12.40 14.49 -19.39
C PRO A 380 10.95 14.99 -19.36
N GLU A 381 10.43 15.37 -18.19
CA GLU A 381 9.07 15.90 -18.03
C GLU A 381 8.82 17.19 -18.84
N LYS A 382 9.88 17.93 -19.21
CA LYS A 382 9.77 19.18 -19.98
C LYS A 382 9.83 18.96 -21.50
N ILE A 383 10.11 17.75 -21.94
CA ILE A 383 10.28 17.40 -23.35
C ILE A 383 8.96 16.82 -23.84
N GLU A 384 8.41 17.28 -24.97
CA GLU A 384 7.14 16.73 -25.50
C GLU A 384 7.36 15.48 -26.38
N SER A 385 8.45 15.43 -27.15
CA SER A 385 8.75 14.30 -28.03
C SER A 385 9.26 13.09 -27.25
N TRP A 386 8.64 11.93 -27.47
CA TRP A 386 9.09 10.65 -26.90
C TRP A 386 10.50 10.29 -27.35
N GLU A 387 10.83 10.55 -28.61
CA GLU A 387 12.15 10.34 -29.21
C GLU A 387 13.22 11.12 -28.42
N LYS A 388 13.02 12.43 -28.24
CA LYS A 388 13.93 13.27 -27.47
C LYS A 388 13.98 12.90 -25.98
N ARG A 389 12.87 12.43 -25.39
CA ARG A 389 12.87 11.91 -24.01
C ARG A 389 13.75 10.67 -23.91
N SER A 390 13.74 9.79 -24.90
CA SER A 390 14.55 8.58 -24.91
C SER A 390 16.05 8.86 -24.93
N GLU A 391 16.45 10.02 -25.48
CA GLU A 391 17.83 10.47 -25.63
C GLU A 391 18.41 11.15 -24.39
N THR A 392 17.59 11.47 -23.37
CA THR A 392 18.14 12.05 -22.12
C THR A 392 19.04 11.03 -21.42
N ALA A 393 20.03 11.50 -20.66
CA ALA A 393 20.97 10.62 -19.97
C ALA A 393 20.23 9.64 -19.03
N LEU A 394 19.18 10.10 -18.35
CA LEU A 394 18.32 9.22 -17.54
C LEU A 394 17.74 8.03 -18.34
N PHE A 395 17.23 8.26 -19.55
CA PHE A 395 16.61 7.21 -20.36
C PHE A 395 17.64 6.39 -21.13
N ARG A 396 18.74 6.98 -21.62
CA ARG A 396 19.88 6.23 -22.18
C ARG A 396 20.41 5.21 -21.18
N LYS A 397 20.71 5.64 -19.94
CA LYS A 397 21.10 4.74 -18.84
C LYS A 397 20.10 3.61 -18.61
N LYS A 398 18.80 3.93 -18.58
CA LYS A 398 17.74 2.94 -18.35
C LYS A 398 17.63 1.94 -19.50
N ARG A 399 17.70 2.40 -20.75
CA ARG A 399 17.64 1.57 -21.96
C ARG A 399 18.83 0.63 -22.02
N ALA A 400 20.04 1.14 -21.88
CA ALA A 400 21.27 0.36 -21.87
C ALA A 400 21.25 -0.74 -20.78
N ARG A 401 21.00 -0.35 -19.53
CA ARG A 401 20.89 -1.29 -18.39
C ARG A 401 19.80 -2.34 -18.58
N ALA A 402 18.69 -2.00 -19.22
CA ALA A 402 17.60 -2.93 -19.48
C ALA A 402 17.99 -3.93 -20.58
N LEU A 403 18.55 -3.45 -21.69
CA LEU A 403 19.02 -4.28 -22.81
C LEU A 403 20.10 -5.26 -22.37
N GLN A 404 21.10 -4.85 -21.58
CA GLN A 404 22.13 -5.76 -21.04
C GLN A 404 21.50 -6.98 -20.36
N LYS A 405 20.49 -6.75 -19.52
CA LYS A 405 19.81 -7.82 -18.76
C LYS A 405 18.96 -8.70 -19.67
N LEU A 406 18.16 -8.09 -20.54
CA LEU A 406 17.23 -8.80 -21.42
C LEU A 406 17.95 -9.63 -22.46
N LEU A 407 19.00 -9.09 -23.09
CA LEU A 407 19.81 -9.79 -24.09
C LEU A 407 20.56 -10.97 -23.47
N ARG A 408 21.19 -10.77 -22.30
CA ARG A 408 21.83 -11.86 -21.56
C ARG A 408 20.84 -12.97 -21.22
N ASP A 409 19.68 -12.60 -20.69
CA ASP A 409 18.72 -13.59 -20.22
C ASP A 409 17.97 -14.26 -21.38
N ARG A 410 17.78 -13.58 -22.53
CA ARG A 410 17.28 -14.18 -23.79
C ARG A 410 18.16 -15.33 -24.29
N LYS A 411 19.49 -15.19 -24.17
CA LYS A 411 20.44 -16.23 -24.58
C LYS A 411 20.19 -17.55 -23.85
N TYR A 412 19.82 -17.50 -22.58
CA TYR A 412 19.45 -18.70 -21.81
C TYR A 412 18.27 -19.45 -22.46
N PHE A 413 17.19 -18.74 -22.83
CA PHE A 413 16.03 -19.34 -23.51
C PHE A 413 16.39 -19.94 -24.87
N GLN A 414 17.28 -19.28 -25.62
CA GLN A 414 17.75 -19.79 -26.92
C GLN A 414 18.58 -21.08 -26.77
N GLU A 415 19.49 -21.12 -25.79
CA GLU A 415 20.35 -22.28 -25.52
C GLU A 415 19.58 -23.51 -25.04
N HIS A 416 18.41 -23.31 -24.43
CA HIS A 416 17.55 -24.38 -23.89
C HIS A 416 16.27 -24.55 -24.72
N SER A 417 16.24 -24.05 -25.97
CA SER A 417 15.07 -24.11 -26.84
C SER A 417 14.67 -25.54 -27.23
N ASP A 418 15.62 -26.47 -27.25
CA ASP A 418 15.40 -27.89 -27.57
C ASP A 418 14.83 -28.72 -26.40
N GLU A 419 14.83 -28.19 -25.17
CA GLU A 419 14.27 -28.88 -23.99
C GLU A 419 12.73 -28.91 -24.07
N ASP A 420 12.10 -29.95 -23.53
CA ASP A 420 10.65 -29.94 -23.32
C ASP A 420 10.25 -28.91 -22.24
N ASP A 421 9.00 -28.47 -22.22
CA ASP A 421 8.57 -27.37 -21.35
C ASP A 421 8.73 -27.67 -19.85
N VAL A 422 8.52 -28.92 -19.45
CA VAL A 422 8.67 -29.33 -18.04
C VAL A 422 10.15 -29.42 -17.67
N GLU A 423 10.97 -29.97 -18.57
CA GLU A 423 12.43 -29.99 -18.42
C GLU A 423 12.99 -28.57 -18.32
N PHE A 424 12.61 -27.67 -19.23
CA PHE A 424 13.04 -26.27 -19.26
C PHE A 424 12.79 -25.57 -17.93
N VAL A 425 11.55 -25.63 -17.43
CA VAL A 425 11.20 -24.95 -16.16
C VAL A 425 11.96 -25.58 -14.99
N ARG A 426 12.06 -26.92 -14.91
CA ARG A 426 12.77 -27.59 -13.80
C ARG A 426 14.28 -27.33 -13.83
N THR A 427 14.91 -27.37 -15.00
CA THR A 427 16.33 -27.05 -15.18
C THR A 427 16.57 -25.58 -14.84
N GLY A 428 15.68 -24.70 -15.28
CA GLY A 428 15.73 -23.28 -14.98
C GLY A 428 15.68 -22.98 -13.49
N LEU A 429 14.76 -23.61 -12.77
CA LEU A 429 14.66 -23.44 -11.32
C LEU A 429 15.87 -24.00 -10.54
N ASN A 430 16.60 -24.98 -11.08
CA ASN A 430 17.73 -25.60 -10.40
C ASN A 430 19.10 -24.98 -10.73
N THR A 431 19.16 -24.04 -11.68
CA THR A 431 20.41 -23.38 -12.09
C THR A 431 20.40 -21.88 -11.78
N ASP A 432 21.55 -21.30 -11.44
CA ASP A 432 21.65 -19.86 -11.13
C ASP A 432 21.37 -18.97 -12.35
N SER A 433 21.75 -19.43 -13.55
CA SER A 433 21.46 -18.75 -14.82
C SER A 433 19.96 -18.83 -15.15
N GLY A 434 19.36 -20.01 -15.04
CA GLY A 434 17.95 -20.21 -15.33
C GLY A 434 17.02 -19.48 -14.35
N ARG A 435 17.29 -19.55 -13.04
CA ARG A 435 16.53 -18.81 -12.02
C ARG A 435 16.58 -17.32 -12.28
N ARG A 436 17.73 -16.80 -12.72
CA ARG A 436 17.89 -15.39 -13.09
C ARG A 436 17.07 -15.05 -14.33
N ALA A 437 17.15 -15.87 -15.38
CA ALA A 437 16.42 -15.64 -16.63
C ALA A 437 14.90 -15.65 -16.43
N ILE A 438 14.37 -16.67 -15.75
CA ILE A 438 12.95 -16.76 -15.38
C ILE A 438 12.55 -15.56 -14.52
N LYS A 439 13.35 -15.18 -13.53
CA LYS A 439 13.08 -14.01 -12.68
C LYS A 439 13.05 -12.69 -13.46
N THR A 440 13.91 -12.54 -14.47
CA THR A 440 13.91 -11.37 -15.34
C THR A 440 12.64 -11.32 -16.19
N ALA A 441 12.26 -12.43 -16.81
CA ALA A 441 11.01 -12.53 -17.59
C ALA A 441 9.77 -12.23 -16.72
N LEU A 442 9.63 -12.88 -15.56
CA LEU A 442 8.54 -12.61 -14.61
C LEU A 442 8.48 -11.14 -14.18
N LYS A 443 9.64 -10.48 -14.06
CA LYS A 443 9.71 -9.06 -13.72
C LYS A 443 9.22 -8.16 -14.87
N GLU A 444 9.48 -8.53 -16.12
CA GLU A 444 8.96 -7.79 -17.27
C GLU A 444 7.44 -7.97 -17.43
N VAL A 445 6.93 -9.20 -17.27
CA VAL A 445 5.49 -9.48 -17.17
C VAL A 445 4.83 -8.60 -16.11
N LYS A 446 5.39 -8.61 -14.89
CA LYS A 446 4.91 -7.77 -13.79
C LYS A 446 4.95 -6.29 -14.14
N LYS A 447 6.04 -5.80 -14.73
CA LYS A 447 6.22 -4.38 -15.09
C LYS A 447 5.19 -3.92 -16.12
N GLU A 448 4.79 -4.81 -17.02
CA GLU A 448 3.72 -4.54 -17.98
C GLU A 448 2.37 -4.38 -17.27
N ARG A 449 1.97 -5.38 -16.47
CA ARG A 449 0.62 -5.54 -15.92
C ARG A 449 0.35 -4.78 -14.61
N VAL A 450 1.31 -4.72 -13.66
CA VAL A 450 1.07 -4.22 -12.29
C VAL A 450 0.56 -2.78 -12.20
N GLY A 451 0.99 -1.92 -13.13
CA GLY A 451 0.59 -0.51 -13.16
C GLY A 451 -0.64 -0.22 -14.02
N ALA A 452 -1.17 -1.24 -14.71
CA ALA A 452 -2.14 -1.07 -15.79
C ALA A 452 -3.40 -1.93 -15.62
N SER A 453 -3.27 -3.17 -15.16
CA SER A 453 -4.36 -4.14 -15.10
C SER A 453 -4.86 -4.45 -13.68
N MET A 454 -4.33 -3.76 -12.67
CA MET A 454 -4.73 -3.94 -11.28
C MET A 454 -4.63 -2.63 -10.48
N MET A 455 -5.39 -2.54 -9.40
CA MET A 455 -5.43 -1.37 -8.52
C MET A 455 -5.43 -1.76 -7.03
N ASN A 456 -4.95 -0.88 -6.18
CA ASN A 456 -5.05 -1.01 -4.74
C ASN A 456 -6.27 -0.27 -4.20
N ILE A 457 -7.08 -0.96 -3.39
CA ILE A 457 -8.08 -0.31 -2.55
C ILE A 457 -7.35 0.36 -1.39
N MET A 458 -7.01 1.63 -1.58
CA MET A 458 -6.23 2.41 -0.62
C MET A 458 -7.09 2.99 0.50
N VAL A 459 -8.33 3.33 0.16
CA VAL A 459 -9.33 3.88 1.07
C VAL A 459 -10.60 3.06 0.85
N CYS A 460 -11.17 2.53 1.93
CA CYS A 460 -12.44 1.82 1.89
C CYS A 460 -13.04 1.79 3.29
N GLY A 461 -14.24 2.34 3.45
CA GLY A 461 -14.88 2.40 4.75
C GLY A 461 -16.17 3.17 4.74
N ALA A 462 -17.02 2.85 5.71
CA ALA A 462 -18.28 3.56 5.93
C ALA A 462 -18.08 4.84 6.72
N ILE A 463 -19.01 5.77 6.50
CA ILE A 463 -19.20 6.97 7.29
C ILE A 463 -20.33 6.70 8.31
N PRO A 464 -20.17 7.12 9.58
CA PRO A 464 -21.25 7.05 10.56
C PRO A 464 -22.52 7.79 10.10
N PRO A 465 -23.72 7.29 10.45
CA PRO A 465 -23.99 6.11 11.29
C PRO A 465 -24.01 4.77 10.52
N TYR A 466 -23.80 4.76 9.20
CA TYR A 466 -23.90 3.55 8.35
C TYR A 466 -22.87 2.47 8.66
N ASN A 467 -21.77 2.82 9.34
CA ASN A 467 -20.80 1.85 9.83
C ASN A 467 -21.43 0.83 10.80
N ARG A 468 -22.49 1.21 11.52
CA ARG A 468 -23.21 0.33 12.48
C ARG A 468 -24.00 -0.79 11.80
N ILE A 469 -24.48 -0.55 10.59
CA ILE A 469 -25.11 -1.57 9.72
C ILE A 469 -24.14 -2.16 8.70
N LEU A 470 -22.84 -2.11 8.98
CA LEU A 470 -21.78 -2.70 8.15
C LEU A 470 -21.67 -2.12 6.74
N GLY A 471 -21.90 -0.81 6.58
CA GLY A 471 -21.67 -0.11 5.31
C GLY A 471 -20.21 -0.19 4.80
N GLY A 472 -19.24 -0.55 5.64
CA GLY A 472 -17.87 -0.79 5.19
C GLY A 472 -17.74 -1.99 4.26
N LYS A 473 -18.65 -2.97 4.38
CA LYS A 473 -18.74 -4.13 3.50
C LYS A 473 -19.44 -3.78 2.19
N LEU A 474 -20.50 -2.98 2.26
CA LEU A 474 -21.12 -2.38 1.09
C LEU A 474 -20.08 -1.64 0.23
N VAL A 475 -19.24 -0.79 0.84
CA VAL A 475 -18.21 -0.05 0.12
C VAL A 475 -17.21 -0.99 -0.56
N ALA A 476 -16.74 -2.02 0.14
CA ALA A 476 -15.84 -3.01 -0.43
C ALA A 476 -16.50 -3.74 -1.61
N MET A 477 -17.69 -4.29 -1.41
CA MET A 477 -18.44 -5.00 -2.44
C MET A 477 -18.70 -4.12 -3.67
N ALA A 478 -19.11 -2.86 -3.46
CA ALA A 478 -19.38 -1.91 -4.53
C ALA A 478 -18.17 -1.68 -5.46
N LEU A 479 -16.95 -1.78 -4.95
CA LEU A 479 -15.72 -1.59 -5.73
C LEU A 479 -15.44 -2.71 -6.75
N THR A 480 -16.06 -3.87 -6.57
CA THR A 480 -15.87 -5.05 -7.44
C THR A 480 -16.92 -5.13 -8.56
N GLY A 481 -17.85 -4.17 -8.59
CA GLY A 481 -18.97 -4.17 -9.53
C GLY A 481 -18.62 -3.59 -10.90
N PRO A 482 -19.48 -3.85 -11.90
CA PRO A 482 -19.21 -3.51 -13.29
C PRO A 482 -19.16 -2.00 -13.55
N LYS A 483 -19.86 -1.17 -12.76
CA LYS A 483 -19.70 0.30 -12.88
C LYS A 483 -18.27 0.74 -12.61
N VAL A 484 -17.56 0.08 -11.70
CA VAL A 484 -16.18 0.44 -11.37
C VAL A 484 -15.21 0.00 -12.46
N ILE A 485 -15.45 -1.18 -13.06
CA ILE A 485 -14.72 -1.65 -14.24
C ILE A 485 -14.88 -0.64 -15.39
N ASN A 486 -16.11 -0.22 -15.69
CA ASN A 486 -16.37 0.78 -16.74
C ASN A 486 -15.74 2.14 -16.42
N ILE A 487 -15.87 2.62 -15.17
CA ILE A 487 -15.25 3.88 -14.74
C ILE A 487 -13.71 3.84 -14.89
N TYR A 488 -13.10 2.67 -14.68
CA TYR A 488 -11.67 2.46 -14.88
C TYR A 488 -11.33 2.50 -16.36
N GLN A 489 -12.04 1.73 -17.19
CA GLN A 489 -11.85 1.67 -18.63
C GLN A 489 -12.02 3.04 -19.29
N ASP A 490 -13.09 3.77 -18.95
CA ASP A 490 -13.33 5.13 -19.45
C ASP A 490 -12.21 6.11 -19.10
N LYS A 491 -11.55 5.90 -17.96
CA LYS A 491 -10.53 6.82 -17.46
C LYS A 491 -9.13 6.49 -17.99
N TYR A 492 -8.83 5.20 -18.16
CA TYR A 492 -7.46 4.75 -18.42
C TYR A 492 -7.30 3.89 -19.67
N GLY A 493 -8.36 3.47 -20.36
CA GLY A 493 -8.28 2.60 -21.54
C GLY A 493 -7.27 3.09 -22.58
N ASP A 494 -7.33 4.39 -22.91
CA ASP A 494 -6.44 5.03 -23.88
C ASP A 494 -5.15 5.61 -23.28
N TYR A 495 -4.81 5.27 -22.03
CA TYR A 495 -3.66 5.86 -21.35
C TYR A 495 -2.33 5.36 -21.92
N GLN A 496 -1.53 6.29 -22.44
CA GLN A 496 -0.16 6.05 -22.89
C GLN A 496 0.82 6.09 -21.71
N SER A 497 1.64 5.05 -21.57
CA SER A 497 2.59 4.93 -20.46
C SER A 497 3.81 5.81 -20.68
N GLU A 498 3.94 6.92 -19.95
CA GLU A 498 5.05 7.87 -20.15
C GLU A 498 6.44 7.22 -20.08
N ILE A 499 6.65 6.30 -19.13
CA ILE A 499 7.94 5.61 -18.98
C ILE A 499 8.16 4.65 -20.14
N ALA A 500 7.18 3.84 -20.51
CA ALA A 500 7.33 2.89 -21.61
C ALA A 500 7.52 3.63 -22.94
N SER A 501 6.75 4.70 -23.18
CA SER A 501 6.90 5.54 -24.37
C SER A 501 8.29 6.20 -24.44
N SER A 502 8.83 6.64 -23.30
CA SER A 502 10.20 7.21 -23.25
C SER A 502 11.30 6.15 -23.41
N MET A 503 11.04 4.88 -23.06
CA MET A 503 11.97 3.78 -23.34
C MET A 503 11.95 3.38 -24.83
N LYS A 504 10.78 3.45 -25.48
CA LYS A 504 10.59 3.08 -26.89
C LYS A 504 10.85 4.22 -27.87
N GLY A 505 10.82 5.47 -27.41
CA GLY A 505 10.91 6.65 -28.28
C GLY A 505 9.63 6.98 -29.05
N GLU A 506 8.53 6.24 -28.81
CA GLU A 506 7.22 6.43 -29.43
C GLU A 506 6.09 6.11 -28.44
N ALA A 507 4.84 6.38 -28.80
CA ALA A 507 3.71 6.14 -27.90
C ALA A 507 3.49 4.64 -27.63
N VAL A 508 3.47 4.25 -26.36
CA VAL A 508 3.17 2.88 -25.91
C VAL A 508 1.92 2.87 -25.04
N SER A 509 0.92 2.11 -25.46
CA SER A 509 -0.27 1.79 -24.66
C SER A 509 -0.05 0.47 -23.93
N LYS A 510 -0.63 0.36 -22.74
CA LYS A 510 -0.60 -0.86 -21.92
C LYS A 510 -1.98 -1.51 -21.87
N PRO A 511 -2.08 -2.81 -21.56
CA PRO A 511 -3.36 -3.46 -21.25
C PRO A 511 -4.01 -2.82 -20.03
N ASN A 512 -5.06 -2.02 -20.24
CA ASN A 512 -5.69 -1.15 -19.25
C ASN A 512 -7.01 -1.72 -18.72
N GLU A 513 -7.11 -3.04 -18.64
CA GLU A 513 -8.28 -3.79 -18.16
C GLU A 513 -8.13 -4.09 -16.66
N LEU A 514 -9.09 -3.66 -15.83
CA LEU A 514 -9.01 -3.90 -14.39
C LEU A 514 -9.41 -5.35 -14.06
N VAL A 515 -8.45 -6.23 -13.78
CA VAL A 515 -8.72 -7.65 -13.49
C VAL A 515 -8.49 -8.04 -12.03
N PHE A 516 -7.80 -7.21 -11.26
CA PHE A 516 -7.44 -7.56 -9.89
C PHE A 516 -7.40 -6.34 -8.98
N LEU A 517 -7.88 -6.52 -7.76
CA LEU A 517 -7.71 -5.55 -6.68
C LEU A 517 -6.89 -6.16 -5.55
N ASP A 518 -5.96 -5.39 -4.99
CA ASP A 518 -5.34 -5.71 -3.71
C ASP A 518 -5.77 -4.72 -2.63
N THR A 519 -5.73 -5.14 -1.37
CA THR A 519 -5.86 -4.23 -0.24
C THR A 519 -5.15 -4.74 1.00
N THR A 520 -4.89 -3.85 1.94
CA THR A 520 -4.37 -4.21 3.25
C THR A 520 -5.39 -3.84 4.31
N GLY A 521 -5.65 -4.74 5.25
CA GLY A 521 -6.41 -4.42 6.46
C GLY A 521 -5.74 -3.30 7.25
N LEU A 522 -6.52 -2.59 8.07
CA LEU A 522 -5.95 -1.56 8.96
C LEU A 522 -5.12 -2.18 10.10
N PHE A 523 -5.50 -3.38 10.54
CA PHE A 523 -4.94 -4.09 11.68
C PHE A 523 -4.64 -5.54 11.29
N GLU A 524 -3.61 -6.13 11.89
CA GLU A 524 -3.34 -7.57 11.81
C GLU A 524 -4.45 -8.38 12.51
N ILE A 525 -4.89 -7.92 13.68
CA ILE A 525 -5.81 -8.65 14.56
C ILE A 525 -7.17 -7.93 14.60
N GLY A 526 -8.25 -8.71 14.43
CA GLY A 526 -9.62 -8.23 14.60
C GLY A 526 -10.10 -7.26 13.51
N SER A 527 -9.53 -7.32 12.30
CA SER A 527 -9.97 -6.55 11.13
C SER A 527 -11.01 -7.34 10.31
N ALA A 528 -12.29 -7.20 10.65
CA ALA A 528 -13.36 -8.01 10.04
C ALA A 528 -14.00 -7.39 8.77
N GLN A 529 -13.46 -6.30 8.25
CA GLN A 529 -14.09 -5.54 7.17
C GLN A 529 -14.20 -6.38 5.89
N TYR A 530 -13.12 -7.03 5.47
CA TYR A 530 -13.09 -7.80 4.23
C TYR A 530 -13.50 -9.27 4.43
N ASP A 531 -13.50 -9.77 5.67
CA ASP A 531 -13.86 -11.14 5.99
C ASP A 531 -15.26 -11.53 5.48
N ARG A 532 -15.34 -12.72 4.88
CA ARG A 532 -16.60 -13.34 4.43
C ARG A 532 -17.35 -12.53 3.38
N ILE A 533 -16.70 -11.57 2.71
CA ILE A 533 -17.27 -10.94 1.53
C ILE A 533 -17.21 -11.92 0.37
N ARG A 534 -18.39 -12.26 -0.13
CA ARG A 534 -18.66 -13.24 -1.18
C ARG A 534 -19.80 -12.70 -2.02
N ILE A 535 -19.52 -12.33 -3.26
CA ILE A 535 -20.44 -11.61 -4.12
C ILE A 535 -20.85 -12.55 -5.24
N PRO A 536 -22.08 -13.08 -5.25
CA PRO A 536 -22.56 -13.90 -6.35
C PRO A 536 -22.66 -13.05 -7.62
N THR A 537 -22.28 -13.65 -8.74
CA THR A 537 -22.30 -13.06 -10.08
C THR A 537 -22.91 -14.06 -11.06
N GLU A 538 -23.22 -13.64 -12.29
CA GLU A 538 -23.71 -14.54 -13.34
C GLU A 538 -22.74 -15.71 -13.58
N ASN A 539 -21.45 -15.41 -13.63
CA ASN A 539 -20.42 -16.35 -14.07
C ASN A 539 -19.63 -16.99 -12.92
N GLY A 540 -20.04 -16.81 -11.66
CA GLY A 540 -19.33 -17.35 -10.50
C GLY A 540 -19.48 -16.47 -9.27
N GLN A 541 -18.38 -16.24 -8.55
CA GLN A 541 -18.40 -15.46 -7.32
C GLN A 541 -17.09 -14.71 -7.12
N ILE A 542 -17.17 -13.43 -6.72
CA ILE A 542 -16.01 -12.63 -6.32
C ILE A 542 -15.82 -12.74 -4.80
N GLU A 543 -14.60 -12.98 -4.34
CA GLU A 543 -14.22 -13.11 -2.93
C GLU A 543 -13.10 -12.15 -2.53
N TYR A 544 -13.06 -11.79 -1.25
CA TYR A 544 -11.90 -11.14 -0.65
C TYR A 544 -11.05 -12.19 0.04
N ASP A 545 -10.03 -12.68 -0.66
CA ASP A 545 -9.17 -13.74 -0.17
C ASP A 545 -8.05 -13.18 0.69
N GLN A 546 -7.90 -13.70 1.90
CA GLN A 546 -6.72 -13.42 2.72
C GLN A 546 -5.52 -14.17 2.12
N ILE A 547 -4.61 -13.43 1.49
CA ILE A 547 -3.45 -14.02 0.79
C ILE A 547 -2.18 -14.01 1.65
N GLY A 548 -2.13 -13.24 2.74
CA GLY A 548 -1.04 -13.29 3.72
C GLY A 548 -0.89 -12.01 4.54
N TYR A 549 0.33 -11.68 4.95
CA TYR A 549 0.63 -10.55 5.85
C TYR A 549 1.79 -9.71 5.33
N THR A 550 1.73 -8.39 5.52
CA THR A 550 2.87 -7.51 5.27
C THR A 550 3.97 -7.71 6.31
N GLU A 551 5.22 -7.43 5.97
CA GLU A 551 6.36 -7.51 6.90
C GLU A 551 6.50 -6.32 7.87
N GLY A 552 5.67 -5.28 7.75
CA GLY A 552 5.68 -4.13 8.67
C GLY A 552 6.79 -3.10 8.41
N TYR A 553 7.12 -2.84 7.14
CA TYR A 553 8.01 -1.74 6.75
C TYR A 553 7.23 -0.49 6.36
N GLY A 554 7.68 0.67 6.82
CA GLY A 554 7.00 1.93 6.52
C GLY A 554 7.71 3.15 7.09
N SER A 555 7.07 4.32 6.92
CA SER A 555 7.57 5.61 7.42
C SER A 555 6.64 6.25 8.45
N ILE A 556 5.73 5.46 9.03
CA ILE A 556 4.64 5.96 9.86
C ILE A 556 5.09 6.35 11.26
N GLN A 557 6.15 5.70 11.74
CA GLN A 557 6.82 6.00 13.00
C GLN A 557 7.53 7.34 12.95
N PHE A 558 8.02 7.75 11.77
CA PHE A 558 8.80 8.97 11.63
C PHE A 558 7.93 10.21 11.42
N GLY A 559 7.85 11.01 12.47
CA GLY A 559 7.07 12.25 12.56
C GLY A 559 7.56 13.35 11.61
N PRO A 560 6.83 14.49 11.53
CA PRO A 560 7.24 15.62 10.70
C PRO A 560 8.59 16.23 11.09
N GLU A 561 8.87 16.38 12.39
CA GLU A 561 10.14 16.97 12.87
C GLU A 561 11.32 16.05 12.55
N THR A 562 11.23 14.75 12.83
CA THR A 562 12.24 13.75 12.42
C THR A 562 12.52 13.81 10.92
N ARG A 563 11.48 13.82 10.09
CA ARG A 563 11.64 13.93 8.63
C ARG A 563 12.32 15.24 8.21
N LYS A 564 12.00 16.34 8.88
CA LYS A 564 12.62 17.65 8.64
C LYS A 564 14.10 17.61 9.04
N ARG A 565 14.46 17.08 10.21
CA ARG A 565 15.86 16.96 10.68
C ARG A 565 16.68 16.04 9.77
N LEU A 566 16.18 14.85 9.42
CA LEU A 566 16.83 13.94 8.45
C LEU A 566 17.05 14.60 7.09
N SER A 567 16.08 15.41 6.63
CA SER A 567 16.24 16.17 5.39
C SER A 567 17.28 17.29 5.51
N GLN A 568 17.44 17.91 6.68
CA GLN A 568 18.48 18.92 6.92
C GLN A 568 19.87 18.29 6.90
N VAL A 569 20.08 17.15 7.58
CA VAL A 569 21.34 16.40 7.55
C VAL A 569 21.72 16.03 6.11
N THR A 570 20.75 15.51 5.35
CA THR A 570 20.99 15.17 3.93
C THR A 570 21.43 16.38 3.11
N GLN A 571 20.87 17.57 3.36
CA GLN A 571 21.26 18.80 2.66
C GLN A 571 22.66 19.30 3.05
N LEU A 572 23.14 18.99 4.24
CA LEU A 572 24.48 19.38 4.71
C LEU A 572 25.55 18.47 4.11
N GLU A 573 25.34 17.16 4.13
CA GLU A 573 26.26 16.15 3.58
C GLU A 573 26.40 16.24 2.06
N GLU A 574 25.27 16.30 1.35
CA GLU A 574 25.26 16.15 -0.11
C GLU A 574 25.06 17.50 -0.82
N GLY A 575 24.95 18.59 -0.07
CA GLY A 575 24.51 19.87 -0.59
C GLY A 575 23.08 19.80 -1.14
N ARG A 576 22.77 20.64 -2.14
CA ARG A 576 21.51 20.56 -2.89
C ARG A 576 21.49 19.39 -3.90
N LYS A 577 22.49 18.50 -3.90
CA LYS A 577 22.62 17.39 -4.85
C LYS A 577 21.79 16.19 -4.38
N VAL A 578 20.46 16.26 -4.48
CA VAL A 578 19.65 15.61 -5.54
C VAL A 578 19.13 14.23 -5.10
N VAL A 579 18.13 14.24 -4.21
CA VAL A 579 16.92 13.45 -4.46
C VAL A 579 15.94 14.41 -5.11
N ARG A 580 16.12 14.66 -6.41
CA ARG A 580 15.13 15.41 -7.19
C ARG A 580 13.90 14.51 -7.20
N GLY A 581 12.72 15.00 -6.85
CA GLY A 581 11.50 14.19 -6.90
C GLY A 581 11.04 13.90 -8.34
N ARG A 582 11.96 13.64 -9.28
CA ARG A 582 11.65 13.44 -10.70
C ARG A 582 10.87 12.14 -10.87
N PHE A 583 9.89 12.18 -11.77
CA PHE A 583 9.13 11.00 -12.13
C PHE A 583 10.05 9.93 -12.74
N GLY A 584 9.91 8.68 -12.28
CA GLY A 584 10.67 7.54 -12.80
C GLY A 584 11.97 7.17 -12.06
N GLU A 585 12.31 7.80 -10.93
CA GLU A 585 13.51 7.46 -10.12
C GLU A 585 13.31 6.32 -9.08
N GLY A 586 12.11 5.73 -8.98
CA GLY A 586 11.83 4.58 -8.10
C GLY A 586 10.62 4.76 -7.16
N VAL A 587 10.44 3.82 -6.22
CA VAL A 587 9.26 3.75 -5.33
C VAL A 587 9.34 4.80 -4.20
N SER A 588 8.20 5.41 -3.84
CA SER A 588 7.95 6.39 -2.76
C SER A 588 9.09 7.36 -2.41
N PRO A 589 9.04 8.63 -2.89
CA PRO A 589 10.04 9.66 -2.55
C PRO A 589 10.22 9.89 -1.04
N ARG A 590 9.16 9.71 -0.23
CA ARG A 590 9.22 9.88 1.24
C ARG A 590 10.15 8.85 1.88
N ILE A 591 9.99 7.56 1.55
CA ILE A 591 10.82 6.49 2.12
C ILE A 591 12.26 6.64 1.67
N ARG A 592 12.51 7.00 0.39
CA ARG A 592 13.88 7.22 -0.11
C ARG A 592 14.60 8.32 0.67
N LYS A 593 13.94 9.46 0.91
CA LYS A 593 14.49 10.57 1.69
C LYS A 593 14.81 10.16 3.13
N ILE A 594 13.93 9.38 3.77
CA ILE A 594 14.18 8.89 5.14
C ILE A 594 15.36 7.91 5.16
N ARG A 595 15.39 6.91 4.27
CA ARG A 595 16.52 5.96 4.17
C ARG A 595 17.85 6.68 3.99
N ARG A 596 17.87 7.69 3.11
CA ARG A 596 19.07 8.49 2.86
C ARG A 596 19.47 9.29 4.10
N GLY A 597 18.51 9.98 4.72
CA GLY A 597 18.75 10.73 5.96
C GLY A 597 19.28 9.85 7.09
N LEU A 598 18.69 8.66 7.31
CA LEU A 598 19.18 7.69 8.31
C LEU A 598 20.62 7.30 8.02
N LYS A 599 20.93 6.91 6.78
CA LYS A 599 22.29 6.55 6.37
C LYS A 599 23.29 7.69 6.59
N ASN A 600 22.90 8.92 6.30
CA ASN A 600 23.75 10.10 6.49
C ASN A 600 23.93 10.47 7.97
N CYS A 601 23.03 10.03 8.84
CA CYS A 601 23.20 10.10 10.29
C CYS A 601 24.00 8.91 10.86
N GLY A 602 24.52 8.01 10.03
CA GLY A 602 25.18 6.77 10.50
C GLY A 602 24.22 5.68 11.00
N LEU A 603 22.91 5.86 10.82
CA LEU A 603 21.89 4.95 11.35
C LEU A 603 21.46 3.89 10.32
N GLU A 604 21.10 2.71 10.84
CA GLU A 604 20.65 1.58 10.04
C GLU A 604 19.29 1.83 9.35
N THR A 605 19.14 1.36 8.12
CA THR A 605 17.88 1.55 7.37
C THR A 605 16.76 0.60 7.82
N ASP A 606 17.11 -0.43 8.58
CA ASP A 606 16.15 -1.38 9.17
C ASP A 606 15.29 -0.76 10.27
N LEU A 607 15.61 0.45 10.73
CA LEU A 607 14.75 1.28 11.59
C LEU A 607 13.41 1.67 10.91
N LEU A 608 13.27 1.42 9.60
CA LEU A 608 11.99 1.53 8.90
C LEU A 608 11.01 0.38 9.21
N LYS A 609 11.47 -0.71 9.85
CA LYS A 609 10.64 -1.87 10.17
C LYS A 609 9.90 -1.67 11.50
N HIS A 610 8.69 -1.13 11.44
CA HIS A 610 7.88 -0.85 12.62
C HIS A 610 7.14 -2.07 13.18
N GLU A 611 7.23 -3.26 12.55
CA GLU A 611 6.61 -4.53 12.96
C GLU A 611 5.06 -4.52 13.07
N SER A 612 4.39 -3.38 12.82
CA SER A 612 2.93 -3.35 12.54
C SER A 612 2.63 -4.05 11.21
N ARG A 613 2.38 -5.36 11.29
CA ARG A 613 1.94 -6.19 10.17
C ARG A 613 0.46 -5.93 9.87
N ARG A 614 0.05 -6.22 8.63
CA ARG A 614 -1.33 -6.06 8.16
C ARG A 614 -1.71 -7.25 7.31
N ILE A 615 -2.97 -7.68 7.42
CA ILE A 615 -3.52 -8.69 6.52
C ILE A 615 -3.55 -8.12 5.11
N VAL A 616 -3.12 -8.90 4.13
CA VAL A 616 -3.20 -8.59 2.70
C VAL A 616 -4.35 -9.40 2.10
N TYR A 617 -5.20 -8.72 1.33
CA TYR A 617 -6.29 -9.35 0.59
C TYR A 617 -6.08 -9.22 -0.91
N GLY A 618 -6.37 -10.29 -1.64
CA GLY A 618 -6.48 -10.33 -3.09
C GLY A 618 -7.94 -10.50 -3.51
N ILE A 619 -8.33 -9.85 -4.61
CA ILE A 619 -9.68 -9.89 -5.16
C ILE A 619 -9.57 -10.04 -6.67
N ASP A 620 -9.87 -11.25 -7.16
CA ASP A 620 -9.97 -11.54 -8.59
C ASP A 620 -11.29 -11.00 -9.15
N ILE A 621 -11.21 -10.05 -10.09
CA ILE A 621 -12.37 -9.46 -10.79
C ILE A 621 -12.71 -10.26 -12.05
N ALA A 622 -11.76 -11.05 -12.55
CA ALA A 622 -11.93 -12.01 -13.63
C ALA A 622 -11.59 -13.42 -13.14
N LYS A 623 -12.13 -14.46 -13.79
CA LYS A 623 -11.85 -15.86 -13.46
C LYS A 623 -10.38 -16.22 -13.68
N ASN A 624 -9.82 -15.65 -14.74
CA ASN A 624 -8.45 -15.89 -15.19
C ASN A 624 -7.49 -14.75 -14.80
N SER A 625 -7.82 -13.94 -13.79
CA SER A 625 -7.01 -12.79 -13.36
C SER A 625 -5.53 -13.13 -13.21
N GLN A 626 -5.19 -14.27 -12.60
CA GLN A 626 -3.80 -14.68 -12.42
C GLN A 626 -3.10 -15.00 -13.75
N ASN A 627 -3.72 -15.79 -14.62
CA ASN A 627 -3.18 -16.14 -15.94
C ASN A 627 -3.02 -14.90 -16.83
N TYR A 628 -4.03 -14.02 -16.86
CA TYR A 628 -3.97 -12.73 -17.54
C TYR A 628 -2.81 -11.85 -17.03
N LEU A 629 -2.65 -11.75 -15.71
CA LEU A 629 -1.57 -10.98 -15.09
C LEU A 629 -0.19 -11.62 -15.29
N LEU A 630 -0.13 -12.92 -15.57
CA LEU A 630 1.08 -13.64 -15.96
C LEU A 630 1.41 -13.53 -17.46
N GLY A 631 0.50 -12.98 -18.26
CA GLY A 631 0.63 -12.94 -19.72
C GLY A 631 0.43 -14.30 -20.39
N ILE A 632 -0.22 -15.24 -19.71
CA ILE A 632 -0.66 -16.52 -20.28
C ILE A 632 -1.91 -16.30 -21.12
N ASP A 633 -2.87 -15.53 -20.59
CA ASP A 633 -4.09 -15.17 -21.31
C ASP A 633 -4.01 -13.73 -21.83
N ASP A 634 -4.46 -13.53 -23.07
CA ASP A 634 -4.48 -12.22 -23.72
C ASP A 634 -5.69 -11.36 -23.34
N ASP A 635 -6.81 -11.99 -22.94
CA ASP A 635 -8.09 -11.34 -22.66
C ASP A 635 -8.64 -11.74 -21.27
N PRO A 636 -9.27 -10.79 -20.54
CA PRO A 636 -9.86 -11.10 -19.24
C PRO A 636 -11.26 -11.73 -19.35
N GLU A 637 -11.48 -12.78 -18.56
CA GLU A 637 -12.78 -13.44 -18.41
C GLU A 637 -13.52 -12.94 -17.16
N TYR A 638 -14.22 -11.82 -17.28
CA TYR A 638 -14.92 -11.19 -16.15
C TYR A 638 -16.00 -12.07 -15.52
N TYR A 639 -16.16 -11.95 -14.19
CA TYR A 639 -17.30 -12.56 -13.48
C TYR A 639 -18.64 -11.91 -13.84
N TRP A 640 -18.63 -10.65 -14.28
CA TRP A 640 -19.80 -9.90 -14.72
C TRP A 640 -19.97 -9.97 -16.24
N GLY A 641 -21.21 -10.03 -16.73
CA GLY A 641 -21.53 -10.01 -18.17
C GLY A 641 -21.32 -8.65 -18.84
N LEU A 642 -21.29 -7.55 -18.06
CA LEU A 642 -21.09 -6.16 -18.51
C LEU A 642 -22.15 -5.60 -19.48
N GLU A 643 -23.21 -6.36 -19.80
CA GLU A 643 -24.29 -5.93 -20.70
C GLU A 643 -25.19 -4.87 -20.05
N ASP A 644 -25.59 -5.06 -18.78
CA ASP A 644 -26.31 -4.07 -17.97
C ASP A 644 -25.57 -3.78 -16.65
N PRO A 645 -24.57 -2.87 -16.69
CA PRO A 645 -23.81 -2.49 -15.50
C PRO A 645 -24.63 -1.83 -14.39
N GLU A 646 -25.82 -1.31 -14.70
CA GLU A 646 -26.69 -0.68 -13.70
C GLU A 646 -27.40 -1.76 -12.88
N GLU A 647 -28.04 -2.73 -13.55
CA GLU A 647 -28.73 -3.86 -12.91
C GLU A 647 -27.75 -4.73 -12.10
N ASP A 648 -26.61 -5.10 -12.69
CA ASP A 648 -25.60 -5.91 -12.03
C ASP A 648 -25.05 -5.22 -10.77
N GLN A 649 -24.83 -3.89 -10.84
CA GLN A 649 -24.34 -3.14 -9.69
C GLN A 649 -25.38 -3.05 -8.57
N GLU A 650 -26.67 -2.96 -8.92
CA GLU A 650 -27.77 -2.97 -7.95
C GLU A 650 -27.86 -4.32 -7.23
N SER A 651 -27.63 -5.43 -7.93
CA SER A 651 -27.61 -6.77 -7.34
C SER A 651 -26.58 -6.90 -6.19
N ILE A 652 -25.47 -6.17 -6.26
CA ILE A 652 -24.44 -6.12 -5.21
C ILE A 652 -24.98 -5.42 -3.97
N TYR A 653 -25.73 -4.33 -4.15
CA TYR A 653 -26.33 -3.58 -3.05
C TYR A 653 -27.42 -4.40 -2.37
N GLN A 654 -28.27 -5.06 -3.16
CA GLN A 654 -29.27 -5.97 -2.63
C GLN A 654 -28.64 -7.13 -1.84
N HIS A 655 -27.58 -7.73 -2.38
CA HIS A 655 -26.87 -8.80 -1.67
C HIS A 655 -26.33 -8.33 -0.32
N TRP A 656 -25.85 -7.08 -0.22
CA TRP A 656 -25.44 -6.51 1.06
C TRP A 656 -26.62 -6.29 2.02
N ILE A 657 -27.77 -5.82 1.52
CA ILE A 657 -28.99 -5.64 2.32
C ILE A 657 -29.42 -6.98 2.92
N ASP A 658 -29.61 -7.99 2.06
CA ASP A 658 -30.10 -9.31 2.42
C ASP A 658 -29.20 -10.00 3.44
N ARG A 659 -27.88 -9.93 3.21
CA ARG A 659 -26.89 -10.70 3.97
C ARG A 659 -26.31 -9.98 5.17
N TRP A 660 -26.36 -8.65 5.24
CA TRP A 660 -25.66 -7.92 6.31
C TRP A 660 -26.52 -6.85 6.95
N ALA A 661 -27.13 -5.95 6.17
CA ALA A 661 -27.86 -4.83 6.72
C ALA A 661 -29.09 -5.29 7.51
N SER A 662 -29.90 -6.19 6.94
CA SER A 662 -31.12 -6.74 7.54
C SER A 662 -30.88 -7.38 8.92
N MET A 663 -29.85 -8.22 9.03
CA MET A 663 -29.48 -8.86 10.29
C MET A 663 -28.95 -7.87 11.35
N ARG A 664 -28.43 -6.71 10.93
CA ARG A 664 -27.89 -5.71 11.86
C ARG A 664 -28.98 -4.80 12.39
N THR A 665 -29.99 -4.49 11.59
CA THR A 665 -31.10 -3.61 11.97
C THR A 665 -32.03 -4.26 12.99
N GLN A 666 -32.06 -5.60 13.06
CA GLN A 666 -32.77 -6.35 14.11
C GLN A 666 -32.09 -6.33 15.49
N LYS A 667 -30.85 -5.82 15.61
CA LYS A 667 -30.11 -5.83 16.88
C LYS A 667 -30.32 -4.54 17.67
N GLN A 668 -30.87 -4.66 18.88
CA GLN A 668 -31.11 -3.53 19.78
C GLN A 668 -29.85 -2.67 20.01
N GLU A 669 -28.72 -3.30 20.31
CA GLU A 669 -27.43 -2.61 20.54
C GLU A 669 -27.00 -1.77 19.31
N VAL A 670 -27.28 -2.25 18.09
CA VAL A 670 -26.95 -1.53 16.85
C VAL A 670 -27.83 -0.29 16.73
N LEU A 671 -29.13 -0.43 16.98
CA LEU A 671 -30.09 0.68 16.92
C LEU A 671 -29.78 1.76 17.97
N GLU A 672 -29.44 1.37 19.20
CA GLU A 672 -29.05 2.31 20.26
C GLU A 672 -27.75 3.07 19.91
N ASN A 673 -26.77 2.36 19.34
CA ASN A 673 -25.54 2.98 18.84
C ASN A 673 -25.77 3.96 17.68
N ILE A 674 -26.75 3.67 16.81
CA ILE A 674 -27.16 4.60 15.72
C ILE A 674 -27.82 5.82 16.33
N ARG A 675 -28.76 5.62 17.27
CA ARG A 675 -29.48 6.69 17.95
C ARG A 675 -28.54 7.67 18.68
N GLY A 676 -27.48 7.15 19.30
CA GLY A 676 -26.49 7.94 20.00
C GLY A 676 -25.53 8.75 19.11
N PHE A 677 -25.60 8.63 17.78
CA PHE A 677 -24.73 9.39 16.88
C PHE A 677 -25.28 10.80 16.61
N ASP A 678 -24.53 11.83 17.05
CA ASP A 678 -24.80 13.23 16.70
C ASP A 678 -23.81 13.72 15.62
N LYS A 679 -24.35 14.14 14.48
CA LYS A 679 -23.54 14.70 13.39
C LYS A 679 -22.85 16.02 13.74
N GLN A 680 -23.29 16.76 14.76
CA GLN A 680 -22.60 17.96 15.24
C GLN A 680 -21.30 17.62 15.99
N GLU A 681 -21.26 16.48 16.69
CA GLU A 681 -20.05 15.97 17.34
C GLU A 681 -19.03 15.42 16.33
N PHE A 682 -19.49 15.06 15.12
CA PHE A 682 -18.64 14.59 14.02
C PHE A 682 -17.81 15.70 13.34
N LYS A 683 -17.93 16.96 13.76
CA LYS A 683 -17.15 18.09 13.21
C LYS A 683 -15.68 17.97 13.57
N LEU A 684 -14.83 18.05 12.54
CA LEU A 684 -13.39 18.11 12.70
C LEU A 684 -12.93 19.44 13.30
N SER A 685 -13.69 20.54 13.13
CA SER A 685 -13.32 21.81 13.77
C SER A 685 -13.25 21.71 15.30
N SER A 686 -14.11 20.88 15.89
CA SER A 686 -14.18 20.70 17.35
C SER A 686 -12.90 20.05 17.89
N GLU A 687 -12.39 19.04 17.18
CA GLU A 687 -11.12 18.37 17.50
C GLU A 687 -9.93 19.34 17.35
N ILE A 688 -9.88 20.08 16.23
CA ILE A 688 -8.81 21.06 15.94
C ILE A 688 -8.73 22.13 17.03
N ASP A 689 -9.88 22.62 17.50
CA ASP A 689 -9.95 23.67 18.51
C ASP A 689 -9.63 23.13 19.91
N PHE A 690 -9.92 21.85 20.21
CA PHE A 690 -9.52 21.17 21.46
C PHE A 690 -8.00 20.99 21.55
N ASP A 691 -7.36 20.46 20.51
CA ASP A 691 -5.91 20.26 20.45
C ASP A 691 -5.16 21.58 20.65
N LYS A 692 -5.70 22.68 20.09
CA LYS A 692 -5.13 24.02 20.28
C LYS A 692 -5.19 24.46 21.75
N ARG A 693 -6.30 24.21 22.44
CA ARG A 693 -6.46 24.56 23.86
C ARG A 693 -5.50 23.76 24.73
N GLN A 694 -5.35 22.44 24.49
CA GLN A 694 -4.36 21.63 25.20
C GLN A 694 -2.94 22.12 24.97
N ALA A 695 -2.53 22.35 23.71
CA ALA A 695 -1.19 22.87 23.41
C ALA A 695 -0.91 24.20 24.13
N SER A 696 -1.87 25.13 24.12
CA SER A 696 -1.73 26.40 24.84
C SER A 696 -1.69 26.26 26.36
N LEU A 697 -2.37 25.26 26.93
CA LEU A 697 -2.34 24.97 28.36
C LEU A 697 -1.01 24.32 28.76
N SER A 698 -0.47 23.42 27.94
CA SER A 698 0.85 22.82 28.13
C SER A 698 1.95 23.89 28.10
N GLU A 699 1.92 24.77 27.09
CA GLU A 699 2.86 25.91 26.98
C GLU A 699 2.72 26.87 28.18
N PHE A 700 1.50 27.14 28.65
CA PHE A 700 1.26 28.05 29.78
C PHE A 700 1.64 27.46 31.15
N ILE A 701 1.47 26.15 31.34
CA ILE A 701 1.89 25.46 32.58
C ILE A 701 3.41 25.41 32.64
N ILE A 702 4.07 25.09 31.52
CA ILE A 702 5.53 24.98 31.45
C ILE A 702 6.21 26.36 31.51
N SER A 703 5.62 27.43 30.96
CA SER A 703 6.17 28.79 31.11
C SER A 703 6.05 29.36 32.52
N ASN A 704 5.26 28.72 33.39
CA ASN A 704 5.03 29.13 34.79
C ASN A 704 5.51 28.07 35.80
N SER A 705 6.20 27.02 35.33
CA SER A 705 6.98 26.07 36.13
C SER A 705 8.44 26.48 36.08
#